data_AF-A0A8B8C9V1-F1
#
_entry.id   AF-A0A8B8C9V1-F1
#
_cell.length_a   1.000
_cell.length_b   1.000
_cell.length_c   1.000
_cell.angle_alpha   90.00
_cell.angle_beta   90.00
_cell.angle_gamma   90.00
#
_symmetry.space_group_name_H-M   'P 1'
#
loop_
_entity.id
_entity.type
_entity.pdbx_description
1 polymer ?
#
loop_
_entity_poly.entity_id
_entity_poly.type
_entity_poly.pdbx_seq_one_letter_code
_entity_poly.pdbx_strand_id
1 'polypeptide(L)'
;MHFNYVQICLMGISSVLTYDDLSVNKVATQSSTTSPSLSDPNAYIARNAVDRNNTTCTRTEAIGLNSPDKTVWWRVDLDGVYNIYSVNILFKNYDGYENRQQGRFAGFSLYISNTSTEDMTSYMTSSSLCYKDGPELPPLNFTTTCTSSGRYVIFYNERLDGVTYEVDSNVFTELCEVIVYGCKENGVYGNGCNSSCPDNCTNKTCHIQDGTCFSCAPGWSGTTCSSECKNGTYGYNCANNCSGHCLNDSPCNKQTGHCDLGCTPGYYKNKCSEECPRELFGHKCEGKCSKHCINNQTCNHVTGICPAGCIDGYRGDNCNQTCKDGFFGANCSKVCSQNCTKCRNTDGFCILTEGGNTSYVEDMQHSDSAVDPNIIGGSVGGCLAFIVGVAVAVFVVRYRKKRIVKSTRDSLVVFESTELTEQTHPRERSDKIRNDQQISNRKKPTLNKNISVKNIRAQIENMSYDENAGFKSEYNDIPRGELHPCSVAKKAENAAKNRYTTIFPYDHSRIILKTEQNANDYINANYIEDMQGKRLYIATQGPKPKTIPDFWIMIWQEEITTIVCLTNLKEGVKNKCIQYWPKINDKLQAGVITIRNVEEKMYAENIIRKFKIYHNENEQDRPVTMYHYTTWADHGVADPLSLVVFHRQVMKNTIHATGKYTLVHCSAGVGRTGTYIALDALYREGQNTGKINVPMYVNTMRKDRMNMIQGEDQYRVLYLALMEAFCGPPKAETKETFLSNYHGKTSFHKNGDVSQKVNLAIEFQELLSLMKAYSQKDYISGRVHLSANYTKSVLPLEEYVCDLSYVEGRNTYYNAVLLRTFLENDSMISAQYPLPEYTEDFLRLIRDFNARIVVFLCAIKDTKSSTRWFPKKENNIHVGNFTMKHLSSTSSPHVTKTKLVLQNKGSNDIGITVFECPSWNDGQLTVDKRVLLDVINEVKTEKTYQEGRIIILSSDGATRCGPFCAVYNALEQITTDGEVDLFTIARQLKVRRPEFLSTSAEYQLCYDTVAEYLLNDSVYGNC
;
A
#
# COMPACT_ATOMS: atom_id res chain seq x y z
N MET A 1 -75.87 -22.61 -15.14
CA MET A 1 -75.31 -23.46 -14.06
C MET A 1 -74.43 -22.56 -13.20
N HIS A 2 -74.42 -22.72 -11.88
CA HIS A 2 -73.45 -22.00 -11.03
C HIS A 2 -72.07 -22.64 -11.16
N PHE A 3 -71.01 -21.83 -11.11
CA PHE A 3 -69.79 -22.14 -10.36
C PHE A 3 -69.15 -20.83 -9.87
N ASN A 4 -68.46 -20.89 -8.73
CA ASN A 4 -68.10 -19.71 -7.95
C ASN A 4 -66.70 -19.16 -8.27
N TYR A 5 -66.48 -17.89 -7.92
CA TYR A 5 -65.14 -17.35 -7.73
C TYR A 5 -64.40 -18.14 -6.64
N VAL A 6 -63.16 -18.55 -6.90
CA VAL A 6 -62.18 -18.92 -5.88
C VAL A 6 -60.88 -18.19 -6.18
N GLN A 7 -60.70 -17.03 -5.54
CA GLN A 7 -59.49 -16.24 -5.62
C GLN A 7 -58.48 -16.83 -4.62
N ILE A 8 -57.57 -17.67 -5.10
CA ILE A 8 -56.57 -18.33 -4.24
C ILE A 8 -55.52 -17.30 -3.82
N CYS A 9 -55.71 -16.73 -2.63
CA CYS A 9 -54.64 -16.05 -1.92
C CYS A 9 -53.59 -17.09 -1.50
N LEU A 10 -52.51 -17.20 -2.28
CA LEU A 10 -51.26 -17.77 -1.79
C LEU A 10 -50.71 -16.85 -0.70
N MET A 11 -51.14 -17.07 0.55
CA MET A 11 -50.42 -16.58 1.71
C MET A 11 -49.03 -17.20 1.67
N GLY A 12 -48.03 -16.41 1.28
CA GLY A 12 -46.65 -16.80 1.39
C GLY A 12 -46.35 -17.14 2.84
N ILE A 13 -45.97 -18.39 3.12
CA ILE A 13 -45.53 -18.78 4.45
C ILE A 13 -44.21 -18.06 4.70
N SER A 14 -44.29 -16.91 5.38
CA SER A 14 -43.13 -16.28 5.98
C SER A 14 -42.58 -17.26 7.00
N SER A 15 -41.48 -17.94 6.65
CA SER A 15 -40.72 -18.74 7.61
C SER A 15 -40.16 -17.79 8.67
N VAL A 16 -40.89 -17.65 9.77
CA VAL A 16 -40.47 -16.84 10.91
C VAL A 16 -39.12 -17.39 11.37
N LEU A 17 -38.11 -16.53 11.41
CA LEU A 17 -36.79 -16.90 11.92
C LEU A 17 -36.92 -17.10 13.43
N THR A 18 -36.88 -18.37 13.87
CA THR A 18 -37.01 -18.72 15.29
C THR A 18 -35.62 -18.76 15.91
N TYR A 19 -35.15 -17.59 16.33
CA TYR A 19 -33.94 -17.42 17.14
C TYR A 19 -34.31 -17.12 18.58
N ASP A 20 -33.59 -17.74 19.51
CA ASP A 20 -33.71 -17.54 20.94
C ASP A 20 -33.13 -16.19 21.37
N ASP A 21 -33.67 -15.66 22.47
CA ASP A 21 -33.04 -14.62 23.26
C ASP A 21 -31.97 -15.25 24.17
N LEU A 22 -30.72 -14.86 23.94
CA LEU A 22 -29.55 -15.35 24.64
C LEU A 22 -29.12 -14.47 25.82
N SER A 23 -29.66 -13.26 25.96
CA SER A 23 -29.25 -12.31 27.00
C SER A 23 -30.16 -12.31 28.22
N VAL A 24 -31.41 -12.77 28.11
CA VAL A 24 -32.38 -12.84 29.22
C VAL A 24 -31.81 -13.47 30.51
N ASN A 25 -31.90 -12.70 31.61
CA ASN A 25 -31.40 -13.02 32.96
C ASN A 25 -29.91 -13.38 33.06
N LYS A 26 -29.09 -13.04 32.05
CA LYS A 26 -27.64 -13.26 32.08
C LYS A 26 -26.90 -12.22 32.94
N VAL A 27 -25.62 -12.48 33.21
CA VAL A 27 -24.79 -11.59 34.06
C VAL A 27 -24.33 -10.37 33.24
N ALA A 28 -24.85 -9.19 33.59
CA ALA A 28 -24.43 -7.93 32.98
C ALA A 28 -23.64 -7.04 33.96
N THR A 29 -22.71 -6.25 33.41
CA THR A 29 -21.83 -5.31 34.13
C THR A 29 -21.60 -4.03 33.30
N GLN A 30 -21.22 -2.93 33.94
CA GLN A 30 -21.00 -1.63 33.27
C GLN A 30 -19.84 -0.86 33.90
N SER A 31 -19.27 0.09 33.16
CA SER A 31 -18.05 0.84 33.52
C SER A 31 -18.14 1.60 34.85
N SER A 32 -19.31 2.19 35.11
CA SER A 32 -19.54 3.14 36.19
C SER A 32 -21.05 3.21 36.45
N THR A 33 -21.52 2.71 37.60
CA THR A 33 -22.95 2.72 37.95
C THR A 33 -23.27 3.99 38.72
N THR A 34 -24.24 4.79 38.26
CA THR A 34 -24.71 5.95 39.02
C THR A 34 -25.18 5.54 40.40
N SER A 35 -24.75 6.27 41.43
CA SER A 35 -25.13 6.00 42.82
C SER A 35 -26.65 5.83 42.99
N PRO A 36 -27.15 4.66 43.44
CA PRO A 36 -28.59 4.44 43.60
C PRO A 36 -29.19 5.37 44.64
N SER A 37 -30.51 5.63 44.52
CA SER A 37 -31.20 6.46 45.51
C SER A 37 -31.25 5.75 46.86
N LEU A 38 -31.26 6.52 47.95
CA LEU A 38 -31.44 6.00 49.32
C LEU A 38 -32.75 5.21 49.52
N SER A 39 -33.67 5.25 48.54
CA SER A 39 -34.94 4.55 48.50
C SER A 39 -34.95 3.24 47.69
N ASP A 40 -33.99 2.99 46.81
CA ASP A 40 -33.87 1.71 46.07
C ASP A 40 -32.41 1.39 45.70
N PRO A 41 -31.78 0.39 46.35
CA PRO A 41 -30.42 -0.04 46.04
C PRO A 41 -30.28 -0.85 44.73
N ASN A 42 -31.38 -1.20 44.04
CA ASN A 42 -31.38 -1.90 42.75
C ASN A 42 -31.62 -0.95 41.55
N ALA A 43 -31.80 0.35 41.79
CA ALA A 43 -31.93 1.33 40.72
C ALA A 43 -30.67 1.32 39.82
N TYR A 44 -30.87 1.36 38.50
CA TYR A 44 -29.83 1.59 37.48
C TYR A 44 -28.70 0.56 37.33
N ILE A 45 -28.76 -0.57 38.04
CA ILE A 45 -27.77 -1.65 37.95
C ILE A 45 -27.77 -2.34 36.56
N ALA A 46 -26.61 -2.83 36.13
CA ALA A 46 -26.39 -3.33 34.77
C ALA A 46 -27.32 -4.47 34.31
N ARG A 47 -27.84 -5.31 35.22
CA ARG A 47 -28.77 -6.41 34.87
C ARG A 47 -30.15 -5.92 34.39
N ASN A 48 -30.49 -4.66 34.63
CA ASN A 48 -31.80 -4.09 34.28
C ASN A 48 -32.01 -3.91 32.77
N ALA A 49 -31.00 -4.16 31.92
CA ALA A 49 -31.14 -4.21 30.47
C ALA A 49 -31.31 -5.64 29.93
N VAL A 50 -31.46 -6.65 30.79
CA VAL A 50 -31.62 -8.06 30.40
C VAL A 50 -32.65 -8.80 31.25
N ASP A 51 -33.53 -8.09 31.95
CA ASP A 51 -34.57 -8.67 32.82
C ASP A 51 -35.92 -8.86 32.11
N ARG A 52 -36.03 -8.49 30.83
CA ARG A 52 -37.27 -8.45 30.03
C ARG A 52 -38.33 -7.46 30.53
N ASN A 53 -37.94 -6.47 31.31
CA ASN A 53 -38.82 -5.42 31.82
C ASN A 53 -38.32 -4.03 31.39
N ASN A 54 -38.72 -3.58 30.20
CA ASN A 54 -38.43 -2.26 29.65
C ASN A 54 -38.80 -1.02 30.51
N THR A 55 -39.46 -1.21 31.67
CA THR A 55 -39.67 -0.15 32.66
C THR A 55 -38.44 0.06 33.54
N THR A 56 -37.72 -1.02 33.91
CA THR A 56 -36.40 -0.98 34.51
C THR A 56 -35.35 -0.68 33.43
N CYS A 57 -34.30 0.04 33.83
CA CYS A 57 -33.19 0.38 32.96
C CYS A 57 -31.90 0.45 33.76
N THR A 58 -30.78 0.34 33.05
CA THR A 58 -29.43 0.68 33.50
C THR A 58 -29.21 2.19 33.49
N ARG A 59 -28.19 2.67 34.21
CA ARG A 59 -27.64 4.00 33.99
C ARG A 59 -26.15 4.04 34.30
N THR A 60 -25.38 4.51 33.34
CA THR A 60 -23.96 4.80 33.54
C THR A 60 -23.78 6.16 34.20
N GLU A 61 -22.61 6.43 34.78
CA GLU A 61 -22.23 7.83 35.04
C GLU A 61 -22.17 8.66 33.75
N ALA A 62 -22.17 9.98 33.91
CA ALA A 62 -22.26 10.92 32.80
C ALA A 62 -20.96 11.02 32.00
N ILE A 63 -21.05 11.15 30.66
CA ILE A 63 -19.92 11.45 29.77
C ILE A 63 -20.13 12.75 29.00
N GLY A 64 -19.06 13.46 28.65
CA GLY A 64 -19.18 14.66 27.81
C GLY A 64 -18.06 15.69 27.91
N LEU A 65 -18.42 16.96 27.70
CA LEU A 65 -17.52 18.12 27.75
C LEU A 65 -17.09 18.44 29.20
N ASN A 66 -18.03 18.33 30.14
CA ASN A 66 -17.88 18.73 31.54
C ASN A 66 -17.86 17.52 32.48
N SER A 67 -17.45 16.34 31.98
CA SER A 67 -17.28 15.11 32.78
C SER A 67 -15.80 14.70 32.76
N PRO A 68 -15.26 14.12 33.85
CA PRO A 68 -13.98 13.42 33.78
C PRO A 68 -14.00 12.26 32.77
N ASP A 69 -15.16 11.64 32.58
CA ASP A 69 -15.33 10.50 31.68
C ASP A 69 -15.76 10.93 30.27
N LYS A 70 -15.07 10.39 29.26
CA LYS A 70 -15.42 10.56 27.84
C LYS A 70 -16.13 9.35 27.25
N THR A 71 -16.10 8.21 27.93
CA THR A 71 -16.49 6.90 27.40
C THR A 71 -17.12 6.03 28.49
N VAL A 72 -18.22 5.35 28.18
CA VAL A 72 -18.82 4.32 29.06
C VAL A 72 -19.09 3.04 28.29
N TRP A 73 -19.13 1.92 29.02
CA TRP A 73 -19.48 0.62 28.46
C TRP A 73 -20.47 -0.13 29.33
N TRP A 74 -21.22 -1.02 28.69
CA TRP A 74 -22.07 -2.03 29.30
C TRP A 74 -21.79 -3.36 28.58
N ARG A 75 -21.71 -4.48 29.31
CA ARG A 75 -21.48 -5.82 28.74
C ARG A 75 -22.40 -6.85 29.39
N VAL A 76 -22.90 -7.79 28.59
CA VAL A 76 -23.52 -9.03 29.08
C VAL A 76 -22.61 -10.22 28.78
N ASP A 77 -22.41 -11.07 29.79
CA ASP A 77 -21.80 -12.39 29.66
C ASP A 77 -22.91 -13.41 29.35
N LEU A 78 -22.92 -13.94 28.13
CA LEU A 78 -23.93 -14.90 27.67
C LEU A 78 -23.79 -16.28 28.35
N ASP A 79 -22.80 -16.52 29.21
CA ASP A 79 -22.37 -17.78 29.87
C ASP A 79 -21.68 -18.85 29.00
N GLY A 80 -21.73 -18.70 27.68
CA GLY A 80 -21.12 -19.61 26.70
C GLY A 80 -20.72 -18.88 25.41
N VAL A 81 -20.07 -19.57 24.48
CA VAL A 81 -19.73 -19.01 23.16
C VAL A 81 -20.81 -19.39 22.16
N TYR A 82 -21.73 -18.46 21.91
CA TYR A 82 -22.90 -18.68 21.09
C TYR A 82 -22.71 -18.23 19.64
N ASN A 83 -23.48 -18.81 18.72
CA ASN A 83 -23.66 -18.24 17.38
C ASN A 83 -24.77 -17.16 17.48
N ILE A 84 -24.45 -15.93 17.08
CA ILE A 84 -25.33 -14.75 17.20
C ILE A 84 -25.86 -14.39 15.81
N TYR A 85 -27.11 -13.93 15.74
CA TYR A 85 -27.76 -13.46 14.51
C TYR A 85 -27.94 -11.94 14.49
N SER A 86 -28.45 -11.36 15.58
CA SER A 86 -28.75 -9.92 15.66
C SER A 86 -28.83 -9.44 17.10
N VAL A 87 -28.48 -8.18 17.34
CA VAL A 87 -28.64 -7.50 18.64
C VAL A 87 -29.69 -6.40 18.50
N ASN A 88 -30.68 -6.42 19.37
CA ASN A 88 -31.64 -5.34 19.58
C ASN A 88 -31.30 -4.59 20.88
N ILE A 89 -31.52 -3.27 20.89
CA ILE A 89 -31.33 -2.39 22.04
C ILE A 89 -32.55 -1.47 22.14
N LEU A 90 -33.11 -1.39 23.34
CA LEU A 90 -34.11 -0.40 23.73
C LEU A 90 -33.45 0.61 24.69
N PHE A 91 -33.22 1.83 24.21
CA PHE A 91 -32.75 2.97 25.01
C PHE A 91 -33.92 3.66 25.71
N LYS A 92 -33.66 4.36 26.82
CA LYS A 92 -34.71 5.07 27.56
C LYS A 92 -35.39 6.15 26.71
N ASN A 93 -36.69 6.03 26.51
CA ASN A 93 -37.54 7.14 26.05
C ASN A 93 -38.12 7.92 27.25
N TYR A 94 -38.38 9.20 27.03
CA TYR A 94 -39.14 10.09 27.91
C TYR A 94 -40.09 10.91 27.04
N ASP A 95 -41.38 10.87 27.35
CA ASP A 95 -42.43 11.48 26.51
C ASP A 95 -42.14 12.95 26.20
N GLY A 96 -42.09 13.28 24.90
CA GLY A 96 -41.78 14.63 24.42
C GLY A 96 -40.29 14.99 24.32
N TYR A 97 -39.37 14.09 24.68
CA TYR A 97 -37.90 14.33 24.67
C TYR A 97 -37.13 13.37 23.74
N GLU A 98 -37.78 12.78 22.74
CA GLU A 98 -37.23 11.70 21.90
C GLU A 98 -35.88 12.05 21.26
N ASN A 99 -35.79 13.17 20.51
CA ASN A 99 -34.54 13.63 19.88
C ASN A 99 -33.39 13.82 20.90
N ARG A 100 -33.73 14.27 22.12
CA ARG A 100 -32.76 14.43 23.23
C ARG A 100 -32.24 13.09 23.73
N GLN A 101 -33.06 12.04 23.71
CA GLN A 101 -32.57 10.68 24.03
C GLN A 101 -31.78 10.08 22.87
N GLN A 102 -32.17 10.33 21.61
CA GLN A 102 -31.43 9.82 20.45
C GLN A 102 -30.01 10.40 20.40
N GLY A 103 -29.83 11.70 20.70
CA GLY A 103 -28.49 12.30 20.81
C GLY A 103 -27.68 11.93 22.06
N ARG A 104 -28.31 11.31 23.08
CA ARG A 104 -27.60 10.64 24.19
C ARG A 104 -27.13 9.24 23.79
N PHE A 105 -27.93 8.54 22.99
CA PHE A 105 -27.61 7.23 22.42
C PHE A 105 -26.56 7.33 21.29
N ALA A 106 -26.53 8.45 20.57
CA ALA A 106 -25.61 8.73 19.47
C ALA A 106 -24.13 8.53 19.85
N GLY A 107 -23.33 8.05 18.88
CA GLY A 107 -21.91 7.77 19.05
C GLY A 107 -21.59 6.35 19.51
N PHE A 108 -22.59 5.51 19.74
CA PHE A 108 -22.36 4.16 20.28
C PHE A 108 -21.71 3.18 19.30
N SER A 109 -21.35 2.01 19.81
CA SER A 109 -20.77 0.89 19.07
C SER A 109 -21.16 -0.42 19.75
N LEU A 110 -21.20 -1.51 18.98
CA LEU A 110 -21.45 -2.87 19.46
C LEU A 110 -20.29 -3.78 19.10
N TYR A 111 -19.76 -4.51 20.09
CA TYR A 111 -18.67 -5.47 19.93
C TYR A 111 -19.05 -6.86 20.48
N ILE A 112 -18.51 -7.90 19.84
CA ILE A 112 -18.60 -9.30 20.26
C ILE A 112 -17.21 -9.77 20.68
N SER A 113 -17.08 -10.36 21.87
CA SER A 113 -15.80 -10.85 22.39
C SER A 113 -15.89 -12.27 22.95
N ASN A 114 -14.76 -12.97 22.91
CA ASN A 114 -14.53 -14.23 23.62
C ASN A 114 -13.63 -14.06 24.86
N THR A 115 -13.05 -12.88 25.07
CA THR A 115 -12.11 -12.60 26.17
C THR A 115 -12.75 -11.72 27.25
N SER A 116 -12.60 -12.13 28.51
CA SER A 116 -13.10 -11.43 29.71
C SER A 116 -12.09 -10.42 30.30
N THR A 117 -11.21 -9.88 29.47
CA THR A 117 -10.22 -8.84 29.84
C THR A 117 -10.90 -7.60 30.39
N GLU A 118 -10.20 -6.78 31.19
CA GLU A 118 -10.78 -5.56 31.79
C GLU A 118 -10.16 -4.26 31.24
N ASP A 119 -9.04 -4.35 30.52
CA ASP A 119 -8.34 -3.22 29.90
C ASP A 119 -8.99 -2.83 28.55
N MET A 120 -9.51 -1.60 28.46
CA MET A 120 -10.18 -1.02 27.29
C MET A 120 -9.32 -1.06 26.01
N THR A 121 -8.00 -0.93 26.12
CA THR A 121 -7.09 -0.99 24.97
C THR A 121 -6.94 -2.41 24.44
N SER A 122 -6.96 -3.41 25.32
CA SER A 122 -6.94 -4.83 24.93
C SER A 122 -8.26 -5.24 24.24
N TYR A 123 -9.41 -4.83 24.78
CA TYR A 123 -10.74 -5.16 24.26
C TYR A 123 -10.91 -4.83 22.77
N MET A 124 -10.48 -3.64 22.32
CA MET A 124 -10.62 -3.22 20.92
C MET A 124 -9.72 -4.01 19.95
N THR A 125 -8.75 -4.78 20.46
CA THR A 125 -7.88 -5.65 19.65
C THR A 125 -8.30 -7.13 19.64
N SER A 126 -9.13 -7.58 20.60
CA SER A 126 -9.59 -8.97 20.72
C SER A 126 -11.07 -9.19 20.39
N SER A 127 -11.83 -8.12 20.14
CA SER A 127 -13.26 -8.16 19.85
C SER A 127 -13.60 -7.84 18.39
N SER A 128 -14.72 -8.36 17.92
CA SER A 128 -15.28 -8.09 16.58
C SER A 128 -16.33 -7.01 16.66
N LEU A 129 -16.20 -5.94 15.85
CA LEU A 129 -17.20 -4.89 15.73
C LEU A 129 -18.44 -5.40 14.96
N CYS A 130 -19.62 -5.38 15.58
CA CYS A 130 -20.91 -5.59 14.90
C CYS A 130 -21.34 -4.35 14.12
N TYR A 131 -21.29 -3.20 14.79
CA TYR A 131 -21.91 -1.96 14.36
C TYR A 131 -21.20 -0.79 15.03
N LYS A 132 -21.00 0.29 14.27
CA LYS A 132 -20.59 1.59 14.80
C LYS A 132 -21.64 2.61 14.36
N ASP A 133 -22.02 3.48 15.28
CA ASP A 133 -23.07 4.46 15.04
C ASP A 133 -22.70 5.49 13.98
N GLY A 134 -23.73 5.94 13.26
CA GLY A 134 -23.60 6.78 12.07
C GLY A 134 -23.59 8.29 12.37
N PRO A 135 -23.74 9.11 11.32
CA PRO A 135 -23.88 10.56 11.44
C PRO A 135 -25.33 11.04 11.66
N GLU A 136 -26.29 10.12 11.55
CA GLU A 136 -27.71 10.30 11.87
C GLU A 136 -27.97 9.86 13.32
N LEU A 137 -28.96 10.44 13.99
CA LEU A 137 -29.27 10.08 15.37
C LEU A 137 -29.92 8.69 15.44
N PRO A 138 -29.39 7.73 16.23
CA PRO A 138 -29.90 6.38 16.25
C PRO A 138 -31.29 6.27 16.90
N PRO A 139 -32.17 5.39 16.39
CA PRO A 139 -33.51 5.20 16.95
C PRO A 139 -33.43 4.60 18.35
N LEU A 140 -34.33 5.01 19.25
CA LEU A 140 -34.39 4.53 20.64
C LEU A 140 -34.73 3.04 20.76
N ASN A 141 -35.26 2.44 19.71
CA ASN A 141 -35.36 1.00 19.54
C ASN A 141 -34.55 0.64 18.27
N PHE A 142 -33.36 0.08 18.47
CA PHE A 142 -32.36 -0.18 17.44
C PHE A 142 -32.12 -1.68 17.29
N THR A 143 -32.05 -2.18 16.06
CA THR A 143 -31.69 -3.59 15.79
C THR A 143 -30.67 -3.65 14.66
N THR A 144 -29.58 -4.38 14.87
CA THR A 144 -28.61 -4.72 13.82
C THR A 144 -28.46 -6.23 13.70
N THR A 145 -28.34 -6.73 12.47
CA THR A 145 -27.74 -8.05 12.26
C THR A 145 -26.28 -8.02 12.68
N CYS A 146 -25.81 -9.12 13.26
CA CYS A 146 -24.42 -9.35 13.60
C CYS A 146 -24.17 -10.85 13.63
N THR A 147 -23.93 -11.42 12.45
CA THR A 147 -23.77 -12.86 12.23
C THR A 147 -22.37 -13.36 12.60
N SER A 148 -22.04 -13.21 13.89
CA SER A 148 -20.74 -13.54 14.49
C SER A 148 -20.89 -14.58 15.61
N SER A 149 -19.80 -14.93 16.29
CA SER A 149 -19.84 -15.80 17.46
C SER A 149 -19.00 -15.26 18.62
N GLY A 150 -19.55 -15.30 19.82
CA GLY A 150 -18.87 -14.85 21.03
C GLY A 150 -19.63 -15.14 22.31
N ARG A 151 -19.00 -14.78 23.43
CA ARG A 151 -19.55 -14.89 24.78
C ARG A 151 -19.98 -13.56 25.38
N TYR A 152 -19.35 -12.47 24.98
CA TYR A 152 -19.64 -11.13 25.50
C TYR A 152 -20.24 -10.26 24.41
N VAL A 153 -21.42 -9.69 24.66
CA VAL A 153 -21.95 -8.58 23.85
C VAL A 153 -21.69 -7.29 24.62
N ILE A 154 -20.97 -6.36 23.99
CA ILE A 154 -20.47 -5.14 24.62
C ILE A 154 -21.04 -3.94 23.87
N PHE A 155 -21.81 -3.13 24.59
CA PHE A 155 -22.22 -1.79 24.19
C PHE A 155 -21.17 -0.77 24.66
N TYR A 156 -20.78 0.15 23.78
CA TYR A 156 -19.75 1.16 24.06
C TYR A 156 -20.20 2.53 23.53
N ASN A 157 -20.26 3.55 24.38
CA ASN A 157 -20.69 4.91 24.00
C ASN A 157 -19.62 5.95 24.38
N GLU A 158 -19.33 6.86 23.46
CA GLU A 158 -18.20 7.80 23.56
C GLU A 158 -18.57 9.23 23.16
N ARG A 159 -17.89 10.21 23.75
CA ARG A 159 -17.98 11.62 23.39
C ARG A 159 -16.59 12.12 22.99
N LEU A 160 -16.31 12.01 21.70
CA LEU A 160 -15.05 12.43 21.07
C LEU A 160 -14.96 13.95 21.02
N ASP A 161 -13.84 14.51 21.46
CA ASP A 161 -13.62 15.95 21.41
C ASP A 161 -13.62 16.45 19.94
N GLY A 162 -14.36 17.53 19.67
CA GLY A 162 -14.57 18.07 18.32
C GLY A 162 -15.74 17.44 17.53
N VAL A 163 -16.39 16.39 18.05
CA VAL A 163 -17.61 15.83 17.44
C VAL A 163 -18.87 16.43 18.09
N THR A 164 -19.77 16.97 17.28
CA THR A 164 -21.06 17.50 17.75
C THR A 164 -22.10 16.38 17.82
N TYR A 165 -22.45 16.00 19.04
CA TYR A 165 -23.63 15.20 19.38
C TYR A 165 -24.74 16.19 19.78
N GLU A 166 -25.98 16.02 19.28
CA GLU A 166 -26.97 17.12 19.23
C GLU A 166 -27.73 17.38 20.55
N VAL A 167 -27.06 17.34 21.72
CA VAL A 167 -27.67 17.56 23.05
C VAL A 167 -26.68 18.09 24.11
N ASP A 168 -27.20 18.28 25.34
CA ASP A 168 -26.54 18.59 26.62
C ASP A 168 -25.04 18.26 26.71
N SER A 169 -24.27 19.18 27.33
CA SER A 169 -22.82 19.07 27.48
C SER A 169 -22.33 17.79 28.19
N ASN A 170 -23.16 17.18 29.05
CA ASN A 170 -22.94 15.88 29.68
C ASN A 170 -24.20 15.00 29.48
N VAL A 171 -24.01 13.74 29.11
CA VAL A 171 -25.08 12.77 28.83
C VAL A 171 -24.93 11.49 29.66
N PHE A 172 -26.03 10.82 29.96
CA PHE A 172 -26.06 9.50 30.60
C PHE A 172 -26.43 8.45 29.55
N THR A 173 -25.85 7.25 29.63
CA THR A 173 -26.33 6.08 28.85
C THR A 173 -27.36 5.33 29.69
N GLU A 174 -28.56 5.13 29.14
CA GLU A 174 -29.71 4.55 29.85
C GLU A 174 -30.34 3.43 28.99
N LEU A 175 -29.83 2.20 29.11
CA LEU A 175 -30.33 1.02 28.36
C LEU A 175 -31.44 0.32 29.17
N CYS A 176 -32.60 0.08 28.57
CA CYS A 176 -33.76 -0.57 29.19
C CYS A 176 -33.98 -2.01 28.73
N GLU A 177 -33.47 -2.39 27.55
CA GLU A 177 -33.38 -3.79 27.14
C GLU A 177 -32.24 -3.96 26.12
N VAL A 178 -31.57 -5.10 26.13
CA VAL A 178 -30.62 -5.55 25.12
C VAL A 178 -30.91 -7.03 24.83
N ILE A 179 -31.57 -7.30 23.71
CA ILE A 179 -31.98 -8.65 23.29
C ILE A 179 -30.96 -9.18 22.28
N VAL A 180 -30.26 -10.24 22.65
CA VAL A 180 -29.25 -10.90 21.79
C VAL A 180 -29.88 -12.13 21.16
N TYR A 181 -30.26 -12.04 19.89
CA TYR A 181 -30.86 -13.16 19.16
C TYR A 181 -29.80 -14.12 18.61
N GLY A 182 -29.99 -15.41 18.83
CA GLY A 182 -29.14 -16.47 18.28
C GLY A 182 -29.73 -17.86 18.51
N CYS A 183 -28.88 -18.88 18.67
CA CYS A 183 -29.32 -20.25 18.98
C CYS A 183 -28.99 -20.60 20.44
N LYS A 184 -29.97 -21.08 21.21
CA LYS A 184 -29.77 -21.42 22.63
C LYS A 184 -28.94 -22.68 22.88
N GLU A 185 -28.85 -23.57 21.90
CA GLU A 185 -27.86 -24.65 21.92
C GLU A 185 -26.54 -24.16 21.32
N ASN A 186 -25.42 -24.54 21.94
CA ASN A 186 -24.09 -24.13 21.47
C ASN A 186 -23.66 -24.98 20.26
N GLY A 187 -23.15 -24.32 19.21
CA GLY A 187 -22.65 -24.99 18.02
C GLY A 187 -23.73 -25.60 17.12
N VAL A 188 -24.85 -24.88 16.96
CA VAL A 188 -25.88 -25.16 15.95
C VAL A 188 -26.19 -23.94 15.07
N TYR A 189 -26.81 -24.17 13.92
CA TYR A 189 -27.14 -23.16 12.91
C TYR A 189 -28.45 -23.50 12.16
N GLY A 190 -28.83 -22.60 11.25
CA GLY A 190 -30.04 -22.65 10.43
C GLY A 190 -31.19 -21.86 11.04
N ASN A 191 -32.22 -21.58 10.24
CA ASN A 191 -33.36 -20.69 10.58
C ASN A 191 -34.21 -21.11 11.80
N GLY A 192 -33.92 -22.29 12.37
CA GLY A 192 -34.50 -22.79 13.63
C GLY A 192 -33.52 -23.66 14.41
N CYS A 193 -32.21 -23.39 14.30
CA CYS A 193 -31.16 -23.96 15.16
C CYS A 193 -31.04 -25.51 15.19
N ASN A 194 -31.56 -26.20 14.17
CA ASN A 194 -31.65 -27.67 14.14
C ASN A 194 -30.43 -28.39 13.53
N SER A 195 -29.40 -27.67 13.03
CA SER A 195 -28.24 -28.27 12.36
C SER A 195 -26.97 -28.03 13.16
N SER A 196 -26.22 -29.07 13.53
CA SER A 196 -24.96 -28.89 14.27
C SER A 196 -23.85 -28.36 13.36
N CYS A 197 -23.09 -27.37 13.85
CA CYS A 197 -21.87 -26.90 13.22
C CYS A 197 -20.86 -28.06 13.03
N PRO A 198 -20.08 -28.08 11.93
CA PRO A 198 -19.05 -29.10 11.72
C PRO A 198 -18.12 -29.27 12.93
N ASP A 199 -17.82 -30.52 13.31
CA ASP A 199 -17.08 -30.84 14.55
C ASP A 199 -15.68 -30.18 14.64
N ASN A 200 -15.06 -29.95 13.49
CA ASN A 200 -13.74 -29.32 13.39
C ASN A 200 -13.77 -27.78 13.33
N CYS A 201 -14.95 -27.15 13.42
CA CYS A 201 -15.03 -25.70 13.67
C CYS A 201 -14.43 -25.41 15.06
N THR A 202 -13.65 -24.33 15.19
CA THR A 202 -13.08 -23.87 16.47
C THR A 202 -14.22 -23.61 17.46
N ASN A 203 -14.18 -24.25 18.64
CA ASN A 203 -15.23 -24.19 19.67
C ASN A 203 -16.64 -24.56 19.15
N LYS A 204 -16.75 -25.35 18.06
CA LYS A 204 -18.00 -25.58 17.30
C LYS A 204 -18.70 -24.30 16.80
N THR A 205 -17.99 -23.19 16.63
CA THR A 205 -18.58 -21.91 16.17
C THR A 205 -18.70 -21.84 14.65
N CYS A 206 -19.89 -21.49 14.15
CA CYS A 206 -20.15 -21.40 12.71
C CYS A 206 -21.21 -20.34 12.39
N HIS A 207 -21.21 -19.86 11.14
CA HIS A 207 -22.14 -18.84 10.66
C HIS A 207 -23.59 -19.35 10.78
N ILE A 208 -24.41 -18.60 11.51
CA ILE A 208 -25.69 -19.08 12.05
C ILE A 208 -26.76 -19.40 10.99
N GLN A 209 -26.53 -19.04 9.72
CA GLN A 209 -27.46 -19.29 8.62
C GLN A 209 -27.05 -20.48 7.72
N ASP A 210 -25.75 -20.69 7.48
CA ASP A 210 -25.25 -21.66 6.47
C ASP A 210 -24.26 -22.70 7.00
N GLY A 211 -23.81 -22.60 8.25
CA GLY A 211 -22.95 -23.60 8.88
C GLY A 211 -21.46 -23.49 8.54
N THR A 212 -21.03 -22.45 7.83
CA THR A 212 -19.61 -22.24 7.54
C THR A 212 -18.81 -21.91 8.81
N CYS A 213 -17.68 -22.58 9.03
CA CYS A 213 -16.87 -22.38 10.24
C CYS A 213 -16.14 -21.03 10.19
N PHE A 214 -16.18 -20.26 11.28
CA PHE A 214 -15.42 -19.01 11.39
C PHE A 214 -13.89 -19.24 11.42
N SER A 215 -13.46 -20.41 11.93
CA SER A 215 -12.05 -20.86 11.90
C SER A 215 -11.99 -22.36 12.17
N CYS A 216 -11.05 -23.07 11.55
CA CYS A 216 -10.82 -24.49 11.78
C CYS A 216 -9.87 -24.77 12.94
N ALA A 217 -10.22 -25.80 13.73
CA ALA A 217 -9.38 -26.35 14.77
C ALA A 217 -8.00 -26.80 14.24
N PRO A 218 -6.96 -26.90 15.08
CA PRO A 218 -5.62 -27.27 14.64
C PRO A 218 -5.61 -28.61 13.90
N GLY A 219 -4.95 -28.64 12.73
CA GLY A 219 -4.92 -29.83 11.88
C GLY A 219 -5.99 -29.87 10.77
N TRP A 220 -6.89 -28.88 10.70
CA TRP A 220 -8.00 -28.85 9.75
C TRP A 220 -8.11 -27.53 8.96
N SER A 221 -8.79 -27.61 7.81
CA SER A 221 -8.97 -26.52 6.83
C SER A 221 -10.22 -26.72 5.96
N GLY A 222 -10.58 -25.67 5.19
CA GLY A 222 -11.77 -25.62 4.34
C GLY A 222 -12.96 -24.96 5.05
N THR A 223 -13.98 -24.53 4.28
CA THR A 223 -15.13 -23.75 4.79
C THR A 223 -15.99 -24.49 5.84
N THR A 224 -15.92 -25.82 5.86
CA THR A 224 -16.55 -26.69 6.86
C THR A 224 -15.55 -27.47 7.71
N CYS A 225 -14.25 -27.12 7.63
CA CYS A 225 -13.15 -27.76 8.36
C CYS A 225 -13.04 -29.28 8.18
N SER A 226 -13.53 -29.77 7.04
CA SER A 226 -13.61 -31.18 6.66
C SER A 226 -12.32 -31.72 6.02
N SER A 227 -11.32 -30.87 5.73
CA SER A 227 -10.05 -31.26 5.11
C SER A 227 -8.88 -31.16 6.09
N GLU A 228 -8.20 -32.29 6.36
CA GLU A 228 -6.97 -32.29 7.15
C GLU A 228 -5.87 -31.42 6.50
N CYS A 229 -4.94 -30.94 7.32
CA CYS A 229 -3.72 -30.30 6.83
C CYS A 229 -2.91 -31.21 5.91
N LYS A 230 -2.29 -30.60 4.90
CA LYS A 230 -1.35 -31.28 4.00
C LYS A 230 0.00 -31.44 4.70
N ASN A 231 0.73 -32.49 4.37
CA ASN A 231 2.08 -32.70 4.89
C ASN A 231 2.95 -31.46 4.61
N GLY A 232 3.61 -30.94 5.64
CA GLY A 232 4.32 -29.66 5.58
C GLY A 232 3.53 -28.46 6.15
N THR A 233 2.26 -28.62 6.52
CA THR A 233 1.42 -27.55 7.12
C THR A 233 0.79 -27.97 8.45
N TYR A 234 0.60 -27.03 9.38
CA TYR A 234 0.03 -27.30 10.71
C TYR A 234 -0.75 -26.13 11.34
N GLY A 235 -1.49 -26.43 12.40
CA GLY A 235 -2.17 -25.45 13.25
C GLY A 235 -3.56 -25.06 12.75
N TYR A 236 -4.15 -24.03 13.34
CA TYR A 236 -5.47 -23.50 12.94
C TYR A 236 -5.47 -23.13 11.45
N ASN A 237 -6.51 -23.56 10.73
CA ASN A 237 -6.65 -23.38 9.27
C ASN A 237 -5.45 -23.86 8.44
N CYS A 238 -4.57 -24.70 9.02
CA CYS A 238 -3.28 -25.10 8.44
C CYS A 238 -2.34 -23.93 8.09
N ALA A 239 -2.46 -22.80 8.79
CA ALA A 239 -1.78 -21.55 8.43
C ALA A 239 -0.25 -21.54 8.63
N ASN A 240 0.32 -22.51 9.36
CA ASN A 240 1.75 -22.57 9.66
C ASN A 240 2.45 -23.63 8.81
N ASN A 241 3.72 -23.42 8.45
CA ASN A 241 4.54 -24.42 7.76
C ASN A 241 5.44 -25.18 8.74
N CYS A 242 5.66 -26.47 8.49
CA CYS A 242 6.70 -27.26 9.17
C CYS A 242 8.10 -26.68 8.90
N SER A 243 9.05 -26.93 9.81
CA SER A 243 10.44 -26.46 9.69
C SER A 243 11.23 -27.10 8.53
N GLY A 244 10.85 -28.29 8.08
CA GLY A 244 11.65 -29.08 7.14
C GLY A 244 12.88 -29.75 7.77
N HIS A 245 13.00 -29.75 9.10
CA HIS A 245 14.13 -30.30 9.86
C HIS A 245 13.71 -31.41 10.85
N CYS A 246 12.53 -31.99 10.63
CA CYS A 246 12.13 -33.23 11.32
C CYS A 246 13.01 -34.39 10.85
N LEU A 247 13.35 -35.30 11.77
CA LEU A 247 14.23 -36.44 11.46
C LEU A 247 13.62 -37.34 10.36
N ASN A 248 14.48 -37.83 9.46
CA ASN A 248 14.13 -38.72 8.34
C ASN A 248 13.00 -38.20 7.42
N ASP A 249 12.98 -36.89 7.15
CA ASP A 249 11.97 -36.19 6.32
C ASP A 249 10.51 -36.43 6.75
N SER A 250 10.31 -36.81 8.02
CA SER A 250 8.98 -37.07 8.57
C SER A 250 8.10 -35.80 8.56
N PRO A 251 6.80 -35.90 8.22
CA PRO A 251 5.91 -34.75 8.28
C PRO A 251 5.73 -34.31 9.73
N CYS A 252 5.85 -33.01 10.01
CA CYS A 252 5.56 -32.49 11.34
C CYS A 252 4.07 -32.67 11.69
N ASN A 253 3.80 -32.80 12.98
CA ASN A 253 2.48 -33.00 13.54
C ASN A 253 1.49 -31.92 13.08
N LYS A 254 0.43 -32.31 12.38
CA LYS A 254 -0.56 -31.40 11.75
C LYS A 254 -1.24 -30.43 12.71
N GLN A 255 -1.29 -30.75 14.01
CA GLN A 255 -1.91 -29.89 15.01
C GLN A 255 -0.89 -28.94 15.64
N THR A 256 0.24 -29.47 16.11
CA THR A 256 1.19 -28.73 16.97
C THR A 256 2.41 -28.18 16.24
N GLY A 257 2.76 -28.74 15.08
CA GLY A 257 4.01 -28.49 14.37
C GLY A 257 5.23 -29.20 14.99
N HIS A 258 5.02 -30.14 15.91
CA HIS A 258 6.08 -30.93 16.53
C HIS A 258 6.68 -31.94 15.55
N CYS A 259 7.99 -32.18 15.60
CA CYS A 259 8.65 -33.25 14.85
C CYS A 259 8.74 -34.50 15.73
N ASP A 260 7.72 -35.36 15.70
CA ASP A 260 7.51 -36.41 16.72
C ASP A 260 8.61 -37.49 16.76
N LEU A 261 9.47 -37.56 15.73
CA LEU A 261 10.68 -38.40 15.66
C LEU A 261 11.99 -37.66 16.03
N GLY A 262 11.92 -36.41 16.47
CA GLY A 262 13.07 -35.54 16.75
C GLY A 262 13.57 -34.75 15.54
N CYS A 263 14.77 -34.19 15.65
CA CYS A 263 15.34 -33.24 14.68
C CYS A 263 16.52 -33.81 13.90
N THR A 264 16.69 -33.35 12.66
CA THR A 264 17.94 -33.53 11.91
C THR A 264 19.13 -32.90 12.65
N PRO A 265 20.36 -33.46 12.54
CA PRO A 265 21.53 -32.92 13.23
C PRO A 265 21.76 -31.42 13.02
N GLY A 266 22.13 -30.72 14.09
CA GLY A 266 22.34 -29.28 14.10
C GLY A 266 21.09 -28.42 14.32
N TYR A 267 19.92 -29.03 14.52
CA TYR A 267 18.67 -28.36 14.88
C TYR A 267 18.11 -28.92 16.19
N TYR A 268 17.35 -28.10 16.93
CA TYR A 268 16.79 -28.47 18.23
C TYR A 268 15.42 -27.86 18.54
N LYS A 269 14.91 -28.21 19.73
CA LYS A 269 13.54 -28.01 20.23
C LYS A 269 12.47 -28.76 19.42
N ASN A 270 11.30 -28.88 20.04
CA ASN A 270 10.12 -29.64 19.60
C ASN A 270 9.71 -29.46 18.12
N LYS A 271 9.96 -28.30 17.49
CA LYS A 271 9.61 -28.02 16.08
C LYS A 271 10.81 -28.03 15.12
N CYS A 272 12.02 -28.26 15.62
CA CYS A 272 13.27 -28.25 14.85
C CYS A 272 13.52 -26.95 14.06
N SER A 273 12.95 -25.83 14.52
CA SER A 273 12.98 -24.52 13.86
C SER A 273 14.18 -23.65 14.26
N GLU A 274 15.08 -24.16 15.10
CA GLU A 274 16.22 -23.41 15.62
C GLU A 274 17.51 -24.25 15.47
N GLU A 275 18.60 -23.58 15.07
CA GLU A 275 19.96 -24.14 15.04
C GLU A 275 20.46 -24.43 16.47
N CYS A 276 21.41 -25.36 16.64
CA CYS A 276 21.98 -25.65 17.95
C CYS A 276 22.51 -24.39 18.68
N PRO A 277 22.39 -24.34 20.03
CA PRO A 277 22.97 -23.26 20.82
C PRO A 277 24.46 -23.07 20.54
N ARG A 278 24.95 -21.84 20.75
CA ARG A 278 26.40 -21.57 20.65
C ARG A 278 27.16 -22.51 21.59
N GLU A 279 28.32 -22.94 21.11
CA GLU A 279 29.20 -23.95 21.72
C GLU A 279 28.70 -25.41 21.62
N LEU A 280 27.55 -25.68 20.99
CA LEU A 280 27.02 -27.02 20.77
C LEU A 280 26.81 -27.38 19.28
N PHE A 281 26.86 -28.67 18.96
CA PHE A 281 26.66 -29.17 17.60
C PHE A 281 26.11 -30.62 17.54
N GLY A 282 25.67 -31.03 16.35
CA GLY A 282 25.32 -32.42 16.03
C GLY A 282 23.88 -32.80 16.36
N HIS A 283 23.59 -34.11 16.36
CA HIS A 283 22.28 -34.61 16.75
C HIS A 283 21.98 -34.24 18.22
N LYS A 284 20.77 -33.71 18.46
CA LYS A 284 20.33 -33.16 19.77
C LYS A 284 21.24 -32.07 20.39
N CYS A 285 22.22 -31.57 19.65
CA CYS A 285 23.25 -30.64 20.15
C CYS A 285 24.10 -31.21 21.31
N GLU A 286 24.32 -32.52 21.34
CA GLU A 286 25.09 -33.19 22.40
C GLU A 286 26.62 -33.02 22.25
N GLY A 287 27.12 -32.69 21.03
CA GLY A 287 28.53 -32.41 20.78
C GLY A 287 28.93 -31.00 21.23
N LYS A 288 30.12 -30.83 21.81
CA LYS A 288 30.64 -29.52 22.25
C LYS A 288 31.71 -28.99 21.31
N CYS A 289 31.57 -27.73 20.86
CA CYS A 289 32.57 -27.04 20.08
C CYS A 289 33.92 -26.98 20.81
N SER A 290 35.01 -26.98 20.04
CA SER A 290 36.35 -26.78 20.62
C SER A 290 36.57 -25.31 20.98
N LYS A 291 37.09 -25.07 22.20
CA LYS A 291 37.59 -23.77 22.64
C LYS A 291 38.81 -23.25 21.85
N HIS A 292 39.29 -24.04 20.88
CA HIS A 292 40.46 -23.75 20.05
C HIS A 292 40.10 -23.27 18.63
N CYS A 293 38.82 -23.05 18.31
CA CYS A 293 38.41 -22.31 17.10
C CYS A 293 38.91 -20.85 17.15
N ILE A 294 39.35 -20.30 16.01
CA ILE A 294 39.83 -18.91 15.91
C ILE A 294 38.75 -17.88 16.31
N ASN A 295 39.18 -16.80 16.97
CA ASN A 295 38.37 -15.64 17.38
C ASN A 295 37.14 -15.99 18.25
N ASN A 296 37.21 -17.09 19.01
CA ASN A 296 36.08 -17.63 19.79
C ASN A 296 34.81 -17.86 18.94
N GLN A 297 34.97 -18.15 17.65
CA GLN A 297 33.84 -18.41 16.77
C GLN A 297 33.23 -19.77 17.07
N THR A 298 31.90 -19.81 17.08
CA THR A 298 31.12 -21.04 17.19
C THR A 298 31.46 -21.98 16.03
N CYS A 299 31.69 -23.25 16.34
CA CYS A 299 31.87 -24.30 15.34
C CYS A 299 30.58 -24.52 14.54
N ASN A 300 30.67 -25.24 13.42
CA ASN A 300 29.51 -25.59 12.61
C ASN A 300 28.50 -26.41 13.45
N HIS A 301 27.29 -25.89 13.62
CA HIS A 301 26.22 -26.49 14.43
C HIS A 301 25.82 -27.91 14.00
N VAL A 302 26.08 -28.33 12.76
CA VAL A 302 25.83 -29.70 12.28
C VAL A 302 27.04 -30.60 12.54
N THR A 303 28.26 -30.16 12.21
CA THR A 303 29.45 -31.06 12.09
C THR A 303 30.55 -30.87 13.14
N GLY A 304 30.55 -29.77 13.91
CA GLY A 304 31.58 -29.48 14.91
C GLY A 304 32.86 -28.81 14.38
N ILE A 305 32.93 -28.57 13.05
CA ILE A 305 34.10 -28.00 12.37
C ILE A 305 34.26 -26.51 12.69
N CYS A 306 35.46 -26.05 13.00
CA CYS A 306 35.80 -24.63 13.19
C CYS A 306 35.99 -23.93 11.82
N PRO A 307 35.03 -23.13 11.31
CA PRO A 307 35.08 -22.63 9.92
C PRO A 307 36.19 -21.59 9.66
N ALA A 308 36.72 -20.97 10.71
CA ALA A 308 37.86 -20.05 10.65
C ALA A 308 39.22 -20.75 10.86
N GLY A 309 39.23 -22.06 11.11
CA GLY A 309 40.42 -22.80 11.54
C GLY A 309 40.77 -22.62 13.02
N CYS A 310 41.99 -23.03 13.37
CA CYS A 310 42.45 -23.24 14.74
C CYS A 310 43.47 -22.21 15.21
N ILE A 311 43.36 -21.81 16.48
CA ILE A 311 44.30 -20.89 17.13
C ILE A 311 45.73 -21.44 17.14
N ASP A 312 46.70 -20.56 17.39
CA ASP A 312 48.11 -20.90 17.49
C ASP A 312 48.34 -22.14 18.39
N GLY A 313 49.07 -23.13 17.86
CA GLY A 313 49.36 -24.38 18.55
C GLY A 313 48.41 -25.54 18.27
N TYR A 314 47.30 -25.32 17.55
CA TYR A 314 46.23 -26.30 17.29
C TYR A 314 45.92 -26.46 15.80
N ARG A 315 45.35 -27.62 15.42
CA ARG A 315 45.04 -28.03 14.03
C ARG A 315 43.96 -29.12 13.95
N GLY A 316 43.56 -29.42 12.71
CA GLY A 316 42.48 -30.37 12.37
C GLY A 316 41.10 -29.73 12.49
N ASP A 317 40.11 -30.26 11.78
CA ASP A 317 38.86 -29.54 11.46
C ASP A 317 38.08 -29.07 12.71
N ASN A 318 38.14 -29.84 13.80
CA ASN A 318 37.51 -29.52 15.09
C ASN A 318 38.52 -29.02 16.14
N CYS A 319 39.72 -28.61 15.73
CA CYS A 319 40.80 -27.99 16.52
C CYS A 319 41.26 -28.68 17.83
N ASN A 320 40.93 -29.96 17.99
CA ASN A 320 41.28 -30.76 19.18
C ASN A 320 42.66 -31.45 19.09
N GLN A 321 43.43 -31.23 18.02
CA GLN A 321 44.81 -31.74 17.91
C GLN A 321 45.81 -30.59 18.08
N THR A 322 46.92 -30.84 18.78
CA THR A 322 48.07 -29.93 18.81
C THR A 322 48.90 -30.04 17.53
N CYS A 323 49.80 -29.05 17.33
CA CYS A 323 50.86 -29.17 16.33
C CYS A 323 51.73 -30.41 16.57
N LYS A 324 52.23 -30.99 15.47
CA LYS A 324 53.34 -31.93 15.52
C LYS A 324 54.63 -31.17 15.85
N ASP A 325 55.57 -31.86 16.49
CA ASP A 325 56.94 -31.35 16.61
C ASP A 325 57.48 -30.93 15.23
N GLY A 326 58.18 -29.79 15.18
CA GLY A 326 58.60 -29.14 13.93
C GLY A 326 57.61 -28.10 13.37
N PHE A 327 56.40 -27.94 13.91
CA PHE A 327 55.38 -27.01 13.40
C PHE A 327 54.76 -26.11 14.48
N PHE A 328 54.39 -24.88 14.12
CA PHE A 328 53.79 -23.90 15.03
C PHE A 328 52.79 -22.93 14.37
N GLY A 329 52.15 -22.08 15.18
CA GLY A 329 51.21 -21.04 14.74
C GLY A 329 49.82 -21.57 14.39
N ALA A 330 48.95 -20.67 13.93
CA ALA A 330 47.56 -20.96 13.59
C ALA A 330 47.46 -22.08 12.53
N ASN A 331 46.59 -23.05 12.76
CA ASN A 331 46.48 -24.31 12.01
C ASN A 331 47.80 -25.11 11.90
N CYS A 332 48.82 -24.77 12.70
CA CYS A 332 50.19 -25.29 12.62
C CYS A 332 50.86 -25.07 11.24
N SER A 333 50.59 -23.91 10.65
CA SER A 333 50.99 -23.53 9.28
C SER A 333 52.45 -23.08 9.13
N LYS A 334 53.18 -22.87 10.22
CA LYS A 334 54.60 -22.45 10.23
C LYS A 334 55.50 -23.61 10.65
N VAL A 335 56.76 -23.59 10.20
CA VAL A 335 57.78 -24.63 10.50
C VAL A 335 58.84 -24.05 11.44
N CYS A 336 59.27 -24.82 12.44
CA CYS A 336 60.35 -24.44 13.36
C CYS A 336 61.66 -24.11 12.60
N SER A 337 62.53 -23.28 13.19
CA SER A 337 63.87 -23.02 12.64
C SER A 337 64.71 -24.30 12.54
N GLN A 338 65.57 -24.40 11.53
CA GLN A 338 66.35 -25.62 11.25
C GLN A 338 67.25 -26.07 12.42
N ASN A 339 67.71 -25.13 13.24
CA ASN A 339 68.53 -25.40 14.43
C ASN A 339 67.68 -25.77 15.68
N CYS A 340 66.40 -26.12 15.50
CA CYS A 340 65.44 -26.30 16.59
C CYS A 340 64.45 -27.44 16.29
N THR A 341 64.78 -28.64 16.76
CA THR A 341 63.95 -29.85 16.63
C THR A 341 62.63 -29.79 17.40
N LYS A 342 62.49 -28.91 18.39
CA LYS A 342 61.27 -28.74 19.18
C LYS A 342 61.05 -27.27 19.58
N CYS A 343 60.31 -26.53 18.75
CA CYS A 343 59.86 -25.18 19.06
C CYS A 343 58.49 -25.17 19.78
N ARG A 344 58.19 -24.09 20.51
CA ARG A 344 56.89 -23.86 21.13
C ARG A 344 55.81 -23.75 20.05
N ASN A 345 54.80 -24.62 20.12
CA ASN A 345 53.77 -24.78 19.09
C ASN A 345 52.92 -23.53 18.83
N THR A 346 52.86 -22.57 19.75
CA THR A 346 52.12 -21.32 19.54
C THR A 346 52.89 -20.35 18.64
N ASP A 347 54.11 -19.98 19.00
CA ASP A 347 54.84 -18.82 18.44
C ASP A 347 56.22 -19.16 17.84
N GLY A 348 56.64 -20.43 17.90
CA GLY A 348 57.91 -20.89 17.35
C GLY A 348 59.12 -20.64 18.25
N PHE A 349 58.92 -20.20 19.49
CA PHE A 349 60.04 -19.94 20.41
C PHE A 349 60.82 -21.23 20.74
N CYS A 350 62.15 -21.16 20.64
CA CYS A 350 63.05 -22.31 20.81
C CYS A 350 63.85 -22.19 22.10
N ILE A 351 63.78 -23.21 22.95
CA ILE A 351 64.59 -23.32 24.16
C ILE A 351 65.69 -24.35 23.86
N LEU A 352 66.93 -23.88 23.71
CA LEU A 352 68.11 -24.73 23.62
C LEU A 352 68.62 -25.01 25.04
N THR A 353 68.66 -26.28 25.44
CA THR A 353 69.28 -26.73 26.69
C THR A 353 70.36 -27.77 26.42
N GLU A 354 71.60 -27.32 26.29
CA GLU A 354 72.75 -27.74 27.11
C GLU A 354 74.00 -26.93 26.71
N GLY A 355 75.00 -26.82 27.59
CA GLY A 355 76.35 -26.37 27.17
C GLY A 355 76.69 -24.86 27.19
N GLY A 356 75.92 -24.02 27.88
CA GLY A 356 76.41 -22.76 28.49
C GLY A 356 77.19 -21.75 27.64
N ASN A 357 76.48 -20.93 26.86
CA ASN A 357 76.76 -19.47 26.76
C ASN A 357 75.60 -18.75 26.07
N THR A 358 75.07 -17.69 26.68
CA THR A 358 74.05 -16.83 26.05
C THR A 358 74.70 -15.87 25.06
N SER A 359 74.47 -16.08 23.78
CA SER A 359 74.74 -15.11 22.72
C SER A 359 73.45 -14.83 21.95
N TYR A 360 73.13 -13.55 21.79
CA TYR A 360 72.13 -13.10 20.82
C TYR A 360 72.80 -13.07 19.44
N VAL A 361 72.02 -13.34 18.39
CA VAL A 361 72.48 -13.22 16.98
C VAL A 361 71.50 -12.32 16.22
N GLU A 362 71.67 -11.03 16.44
CA GLU A 362 71.56 -10.01 15.38
C GLU A 362 72.96 -9.95 14.72
N ASP A 363 73.19 -9.49 13.48
CA ASP A 363 72.32 -8.90 12.46
C ASP A 363 72.97 -9.12 11.07
N MET A 364 72.37 -8.66 9.96
CA MET A 364 73.18 -8.21 8.82
C MET A 364 72.56 -7.08 8.00
N GLN A 365 73.38 -6.05 7.76
CA GLN A 365 73.00 -4.71 7.31
C GLN A 365 73.21 -4.50 5.80
N HIS A 366 72.56 -3.47 5.23
CA HIS A 366 73.16 -2.42 4.38
C HIS A 366 72.10 -1.32 4.13
N SER A 367 72.43 -0.03 4.02
CA SER A 367 73.68 0.71 4.23
C SER A 367 73.37 2.21 4.33
N ASP A 368 74.21 3.00 5.02
CA ASP A 368 73.99 4.44 5.16
C ASP A 368 75.31 5.24 5.06
N SER A 369 75.27 6.43 4.44
CA SER A 369 76.32 7.47 4.47
C SER A 369 75.93 8.68 3.59
N ALA A 370 76.21 9.94 3.96
CA ALA A 370 76.72 10.51 5.22
C ALA A 370 76.55 12.05 5.25
N VAL A 371 76.98 12.65 6.38
CA VAL A 371 77.38 14.06 6.60
C VAL A 371 76.29 15.08 7.01
N ASP A 372 76.57 15.69 8.16
CA ASP A 372 76.19 17.03 8.67
C ASP A 372 77.53 17.65 9.19
N PRO A 373 77.71 18.96 9.55
CA PRO A 373 76.70 19.98 9.85
C PRO A 373 76.90 21.38 9.20
N ASN A 374 75.89 22.28 9.29
CA ASN A 374 76.09 23.68 9.71
C ASN A 374 74.81 24.54 9.90
N ILE A 375 74.58 24.98 11.15
CA ILE A 375 74.45 26.38 11.61
C ILE A 375 73.52 27.39 10.88
N ILE A 376 72.59 27.97 11.68
CA ILE A 376 71.81 29.24 11.51
C ILE A 376 70.69 29.27 10.46
N GLY A 377 69.49 29.72 10.89
CA GLY A 377 68.41 30.20 10.01
C GLY A 377 67.01 29.75 10.44
N GLY A 378 66.30 30.56 11.23
CA GLY A 378 64.92 30.26 11.64
C GLY A 378 63.87 30.85 10.69
N SER A 379 62.67 30.24 10.62
CA SER A 379 61.46 30.88 10.08
C SER A 379 60.19 30.23 10.63
N VAL A 380 59.22 31.07 11.01
CA VAL A 380 57.91 30.66 11.54
C VAL A 380 56.88 30.73 10.41
N GLY A 381 56.16 29.63 10.15
CA GLY A 381 55.04 29.65 9.18
C GLY A 381 54.51 28.28 8.78
N GLY A 382 53.54 27.74 9.53
CA GLY A 382 52.84 26.51 9.13
C GLY A 382 51.61 26.17 9.99
N CYS A 383 51.80 26.01 11.29
CA CYS A 383 50.78 25.40 12.17
C CYS A 383 49.54 26.28 12.47
N LEU A 384 49.59 27.60 12.19
CA LEU A 384 48.49 28.52 12.52
C LEU A 384 47.34 28.51 11.50
N ALA A 385 47.60 28.24 10.22
CA ALA A 385 46.57 28.29 9.18
C ALA A 385 45.48 27.22 9.36
N PHE A 386 45.87 26.00 9.77
CA PHE A 386 44.97 24.86 9.88
C PHE A 386 43.96 25.01 11.02
N ILE A 387 44.39 25.60 12.15
CA ILE A 387 43.55 25.81 13.34
C ILE A 387 42.48 26.88 13.08
N VAL A 388 42.84 27.97 12.40
CA VAL A 388 41.90 29.05 12.02
C VAL A 388 40.85 28.56 11.03
N GLY A 389 41.24 27.74 10.04
CA GLY A 389 40.30 27.20 9.03
C GLY A 389 39.15 26.39 9.65
N VAL A 390 39.45 25.53 10.62
CA VAL A 390 38.44 24.72 11.34
C VAL A 390 37.50 25.60 12.18
N ALA A 391 38.05 26.62 12.87
CA ALA A 391 37.25 27.55 13.65
C ALA A 391 36.25 28.34 12.79
N VAL A 392 36.69 28.86 11.63
CA VAL A 392 35.83 29.58 10.69
C VAL A 392 34.73 28.68 10.12
N ALA A 393 35.05 27.43 9.75
CA ALA A 393 34.05 26.48 9.25
C ALA A 393 32.93 26.20 10.28
N VAL A 394 33.31 25.94 11.55
CA VAL A 394 32.35 25.71 12.65
C VAL A 394 31.51 26.96 12.92
N PHE A 395 32.12 28.15 12.86
CA PHE A 395 31.40 29.42 13.06
C PHE A 395 30.38 29.69 11.94
N VAL A 396 30.75 29.50 10.67
CA VAL A 396 29.85 29.68 9.51
C VAL A 396 28.65 28.71 9.57
N VAL A 397 28.85 27.45 9.97
CA VAL A 397 27.77 26.48 10.14
C VAL A 397 26.80 26.89 11.26
N ARG A 398 27.32 27.35 12.41
CA ARG A 398 26.47 27.85 13.51
C ARG A 398 25.76 29.16 13.16
N TYR A 399 26.42 30.08 12.45
CA TYR A 399 25.83 31.35 12.03
C TYR A 399 24.71 31.14 10.99
N ARG A 400 24.87 30.20 10.05
CA ARG A 400 23.82 29.84 9.08
C ARG A 400 22.60 29.20 9.75
N LYS A 401 22.77 28.30 10.73
CA LYS A 401 21.63 27.77 11.52
C LYS A 401 20.90 28.88 12.30
N LYS A 402 21.59 29.91 12.79
CA LYS A 402 20.97 31.05 13.50
C LYS A 402 20.21 32.05 12.62
N ARG A 403 20.22 31.92 11.28
CA ARG A 403 19.54 32.86 10.37
C ARG A 403 18.20 32.37 9.78
N ILE A 404 17.80 31.12 10.07
CA ILE A 404 16.53 30.54 9.58
C ILE A 404 15.38 30.75 10.58
N VAL A 405 15.66 31.05 11.85
CA VAL A 405 14.64 31.28 12.90
C VAL A 405 14.74 32.72 13.43
N LYS A 406 14.37 33.71 12.61
CA LYS A 406 14.09 35.08 13.12
C LYS A 406 13.18 35.97 12.23
N SER A 407 11.99 35.45 11.92
CA SER A 407 10.75 36.24 11.77
C SER A 407 9.60 35.30 12.17
N THR A 408 8.61 35.67 12.97
CA THR A 408 8.13 37.01 13.37
C THR A 408 7.81 37.07 14.87
N ARG A 409 7.85 38.26 15.48
CA ARG A 409 7.36 38.63 16.84
C ARG A 409 6.23 39.67 16.66
N ASP A 410 5.26 39.90 17.55
CA ASP A 410 4.90 39.34 18.88
C ASP A 410 3.39 39.63 19.13
N SER A 411 2.76 38.89 20.06
CA SER A 411 1.63 39.26 20.95
C SER A 411 0.96 37.98 21.46
N LEU A 412 1.41 37.40 22.59
CA LEU A 412 0.91 37.63 23.96
C LEU A 412 -0.61 37.47 24.14
N VAL A 413 -1.02 36.45 24.91
CA VAL A 413 -1.41 36.63 26.32
C VAL A 413 -0.79 35.50 27.17
N VAL A 414 -0.44 35.83 28.42
CA VAL A 414 0.24 35.01 29.42
C VAL A 414 -0.75 34.15 30.23
N PHE A 415 -0.36 32.95 30.65
CA PHE A 415 -0.47 32.57 32.08
C PHE A 415 0.64 31.58 32.48
N GLU A 416 1.12 31.73 33.71
CA GLU A 416 2.34 31.10 34.24
C GLU A 416 2.00 30.14 35.40
N SER A 417 2.86 29.16 35.65
CA SER A 417 2.67 28.08 36.63
C SER A 417 3.20 28.43 38.03
N THR A 418 2.54 27.94 39.08
CA THR A 418 2.99 28.07 40.48
C THR A 418 3.57 26.76 41.02
N GLU A 419 4.58 26.88 41.89
CA GLU A 419 5.26 25.83 42.67
C GLU A 419 4.40 25.37 43.88
N LEU A 420 4.78 24.47 44.81
CA LEU A 420 6.00 23.68 45.11
C LEU A 420 5.61 22.18 45.23
N THR A 421 6.31 21.18 45.80
CA THR A 421 7.58 21.00 46.57
C THR A 421 8.17 19.60 46.20
N GLU A 422 9.14 18.92 46.84
CA GLU A 422 9.83 19.03 48.14
C GLU A 422 11.33 18.57 48.04
N GLN A 423 11.93 18.06 49.13
CA GLN A 423 13.34 17.63 49.22
C GLN A 423 13.43 16.31 50.04
N THR A 424 14.37 15.38 49.83
CA THR A 424 15.79 15.49 50.25
C THR A 424 16.65 14.27 49.79
N HIS A 425 17.98 14.40 49.86
CA HIS A 425 19.05 13.40 49.54
C HIS A 425 19.64 12.77 50.85
N PRO A 426 20.77 11.98 50.89
CA PRO A 426 21.65 11.39 49.85
C PRO A 426 22.07 9.89 50.06
N ARG A 427 22.75 9.26 49.08
CA ARG A 427 24.10 8.64 49.24
C ARG A 427 24.73 8.12 47.92
N GLU A 428 26.03 7.82 47.98
CA GLU A 428 26.98 7.52 46.89
C GLU A 428 26.81 6.09 46.31
N ARG A 429 27.37 5.67 45.15
CA ARG A 429 28.81 5.69 44.79
C ARG A 429 29.11 5.22 43.34
N SER A 430 30.27 5.66 42.83
CA SER A 430 31.14 5.07 41.78
C SER A 430 30.67 4.95 40.32
N ASP A 431 31.45 5.59 39.45
CA ASP A 431 31.39 5.63 37.99
C ASP A 431 31.81 4.31 37.28
N LYS A 432 31.48 4.20 35.98
CA LYS A 432 32.53 4.31 34.95
C LYS A 432 32.03 4.65 33.54
N ILE A 433 32.77 5.54 32.90
CA ILE A 433 32.64 5.99 31.49
C ILE A 433 33.68 5.22 30.65
N ARG A 434 33.33 4.75 29.45
CA ARG A 434 33.84 5.27 28.14
C ARG A 434 33.37 4.44 26.93
N ASN A 435 33.25 5.12 25.79
CA ASN A 435 33.29 4.50 24.45
C ASN A 435 34.60 3.72 24.25
N ASP A 436 34.62 2.78 23.29
CA ASP A 436 35.72 2.81 22.31
C ASP A 436 35.33 2.29 20.91
N GLN A 437 36.31 2.25 20.00
CA GLN A 437 36.15 2.27 18.54
C GLN A 437 36.10 0.91 17.83
N GLN A 438 35.39 0.91 16.70
CA GLN A 438 35.71 0.23 15.43
C GLN A 438 35.63 -1.31 15.26
N ILE A 439 35.51 -1.69 13.98
CA ILE A 439 35.64 -3.01 13.35
C ILE A 439 34.57 -4.05 13.75
N SER A 440 33.68 -4.36 12.79
CA SER A 440 32.96 -5.64 12.76
C SER A 440 33.03 -6.27 11.37
N ASN A 441 33.39 -7.56 11.31
CA ASN A 441 33.46 -8.32 10.07
C ASN A 441 32.03 -8.72 9.64
N ARG A 442 31.61 -8.30 8.44
CA ARG A 442 30.28 -8.63 7.91
C ARG A 442 30.20 -10.12 7.53
N LYS A 443 29.20 -10.83 8.07
CA LYS A 443 28.71 -12.09 7.48
C LYS A 443 28.22 -11.81 6.05
N LYS A 444 28.32 -12.79 5.15
CA LYS A 444 27.65 -12.72 3.83
C LYS A 444 26.12 -12.79 4.04
N PRO A 445 25.32 -11.93 3.38
CA PRO A 445 23.87 -11.96 3.51
C PRO A 445 23.25 -13.15 2.76
N THR A 446 22.20 -13.74 3.35
CA THR A 446 21.45 -14.86 2.78
C THR A 446 20.43 -14.38 1.73
N LEU A 447 20.92 -14.17 0.51
CA LEU A 447 20.15 -13.69 -0.65
C LEU A 447 19.06 -14.66 -1.15
N ASN A 448 18.95 -15.87 -0.60
CA ASN A 448 17.92 -16.84 -0.99
C ASN A 448 16.65 -16.69 -0.13
N LYS A 449 15.74 -15.82 -0.56
CA LYS A 449 14.42 -15.60 0.04
C LYS A 449 13.31 -15.82 -0.99
N ASN A 450 13.14 -17.08 -1.41
CA ASN A 450 12.13 -17.45 -2.39
C ASN A 450 10.72 -17.35 -1.78
N ILE A 451 9.94 -16.36 -2.21
CA ILE A 451 8.58 -16.07 -1.74
C ILE A 451 7.58 -16.68 -2.71
N SER A 452 6.59 -17.43 -2.19
CA SER A 452 5.40 -17.85 -2.96
C SER A 452 4.61 -16.61 -3.37
N VAL A 453 4.21 -16.50 -4.64
CA VAL A 453 3.42 -15.33 -5.12
C VAL A 453 2.09 -15.18 -4.36
N LYS A 454 1.53 -16.28 -3.84
CA LYS A 454 0.32 -16.27 -3.00
C LYS A 454 0.54 -15.69 -1.60
N ASN A 455 1.80 -15.63 -1.14
CA ASN A 455 2.18 -15.20 0.21
C ASN A 455 2.72 -13.75 0.21
N ILE A 456 2.76 -13.08 -0.95
CA ILE A 456 3.40 -11.77 -1.09
C ILE A 456 2.75 -10.68 -0.21
N ARG A 457 1.42 -10.73 -0.02
CA ARG A 457 0.68 -9.84 0.89
C ARG A 457 1.18 -9.98 2.34
N ALA A 458 1.19 -11.19 2.89
CA ALA A 458 1.70 -11.47 4.23
C ALA A 458 3.19 -11.13 4.40
N GLN A 459 3.99 -11.29 3.35
CA GLN A 459 5.40 -10.87 3.36
C GLN A 459 5.54 -9.33 3.39
N ILE A 460 4.67 -8.59 2.70
CA ILE A 460 4.64 -7.12 2.74
C ILE A 460 4.21 -6.63 4.13
N GLU A 461 3.16 -7.22 4.71
CA GLU A 461 2.69 -6.93 6.07
C GLU A 461 3.82 -7.13 7.09
N ASN A 462 4.49 -8.29 7.05
CA ASN A 462 5.64 -8.60 7.91
C ASN A 462 6.82 -7.62 7.71
N MET A 463 7.14 -7.22 6.48
CA MET A 463 8.22 -6.25 6.24
C MET A 463 7.86 -4.80 6.58
N SER A 464 6.57 -4.49 6.75
CA SER A 464 6.06 -3.15 7.08
C SER A 464 6.10 -2.81 8.57
N TYR A 465 6.25 -3.81 9.45
CA TYR A 465 6.46 -3.58 10.88
C TYR A 465 7.67 -2.67 11.17
N ASP A 466 7.61 -1.96 12.29
CA ASP A 466 8.63 -1.02 12.80
C ASP A 466 9.12 -0.03 11.73
N GLU A 467 8.20 0.84 11.26
CA GLU A 467 8.45 1.84 10.22
C GLU A 467 9.08 1.31 8.92
N ASN A 468 8.71 0.09 8.49
CA ASN A 468 9.28 -0.63 7.33
C ASN A 468 10.69 -1.21 7.55
N ALA A 469 11.09 -1.49 8.79
CA ALA A 469 12.41 -2.03 9.14
C ALA A 469 12.80 -3.29 8.34
N GLY A 470 11.83 -4.14 7.96
CA GLY A 470 12.06 -5.32 7.13
C GLY A 470 12.59 -4.98 5.73
N PHE A 471 11.91 -4.08 5.02
CA PHE A 471 12.34 -3.58 3.71
C PHE A 471 13.72 -2.90 3.80
N LYS A 472 13.90 -2.07 4.83
CA LYS A 472 15.12 -1.31 5.10
C LYS A 472 16.34 -2.20 5.34
N SER A 473 16.18 -3.24 6.14
CA SER A 473 17.22 -4.22 6.44
C SER A 473 17.64 -4.96 5.15
N GLU A 474 16.67 -5.56 4.46
CA GLU A 474 16.93 -6.32 3.23
C GLU A 474 17.57 -5.47 2.11
N TYR A 475 17.10 -4.24 1.91
CA TYR A 475 17.65 -3.34 0.90
C TYR A 475 19.11 -2.93 1.18
N ASN A 476 19.50 -2.82 2.45
CA ASN A 476 20.86 -2.45 2.85
C ASN A 476 21.84 -3.63 2.88
N ASP A 477 21.34 -4.87 2.95
CA ASP A 477 22.14 -6.09 2.82
C ASP A 477 22.60 -6.34 1.37
N ILE A 478 21.81 -5.93 0.37
CA ILE A 478 22.17 -6.12 -1.05
C ILE A 478 23.39 -5.26 -1.41
N PRO A 479 24.48 -5.84 -1.95
CA PRO A 479 25.67 -5.11 -2.40
C PRO A 479 25.37 -3.90 -3.28
N ARG A 480 26.12 -2.81 -3.12
CA ARG A 480 25.96 -1.54 -3.86
C ARG A 480 27.28 -0.80 -4.02
N GLY A 481 27.32 0.20 -4.89
CA GLY A 481 28.53 0.85 -5.35
C GLY A 481 29.06 0.23 -6.64
N GLU A 482 30.37 0.37 -6.88
CA GLU A 482 31.07 -0.19 -8.03
C GLU A 482 31.57 -1.60 -7.69
N LEU A 483 30.82 -2.63 -8.12
CA LEU A 483 31.13 -4.04 -7.83
C LEU A 483 32.06 -4.67 -8.89
N HIS A 484 32.13 -4.08 -10.08
CA HIS A 484 32.97 -4.50 -11.21
C HIS A 484 33.64 -3.28 -11.86
N PRO A 485 34.71 -3.46 -12.67
CA PRO A 485 35.42 -2.34 -13.30
C PRO A 485 34.54 -1.47 -14.21
N CYS A 486 34.77 -0.15 -14.16
CA CYS A 486 34.17 0.87 -15.03
C CYS A 486 35.25 1.67 -15.80
N SER A 487 36.34 1.02 -16.19
CA SER A 487 37.55 1.64 -16.74
C SER A 487 37.29 2.40 -18.05
N VAL A 488 36.49 1.85 -18.98
CA VAL A 488 36.18 2.52 -20.25
C VAL A 488 35.32 3.76 -20.01
N ALA A 489 34.36 3.65 -19.08
CA ALA A 489 33.45 4.72 -18.72
C ALA A 489 34.13 5.92 -18.02
N LYS A 490 35.25 5.67 -17.34
CA LYS A 490 36.03 6.65 -16.57
C LYS A 490 37.12 7.37 -17.38
N LYS A 491 37.41 6.95 -18.62
CA LYS A 491 38.34 7.66 -19.51
C LYS A 491 37.91 9.13 -19.72
N ALA A 492 38.88 10.03 -19.87
CA ALA A 492 38.62 11.46 -20.07
C ALA A 492 37.74 11.74 -21.31
N GLU A 493 37.96 11.01 -22.42
CA GLU A 493 37.15 11.07 -23.64
C GLU A 493 35.65 10.74 -23.41
N ASN A 494 35.35 9.90 -22.41
CA ASN A 494 34.01 9.38 -22.13
C ASN A 494 33.29 10.12 -20.99
N ALA A 495 34.02 10.88 -20.17
CA ALA A 495 33.44 11.72 -19.12
C ALA A 495 32.34 12.66 -19.66
N ALA A 496 32.52 13.21 -20.87
CA ALA A 496 31.53 14.07 -21.51
C ALA A 496 30.25 13.32 -21.97
N LYS A 497 30.34 12.02 -22.27
CA LYS A 497 29.18 11.18 -22.64
C LYS A 497 28.33 10.79 -21.40
N ASN A 498 28.91 10.74 -20.20
CA ASN A 498 28.18 10.40 -18.96
C ASN A 498 27.28 11.53 -18.44
N ARG A 499 26.06 11.22 -17.97
CA ARG A 499 25.14 12.18 -17.34
C ARG A 499 25.47 12.46 -15.88
N TYR A 500 26.02 11.47 -15.17
CA TYR A 500 26.41 11.56 -13.77
C TYR A 500 27.86 11.08 -13.59
N THR A 501 28.61 11.74 -12.71
CA THR A 501 30.01 11.39 -12.35
C THR A 501 30.12 10.18 -11.41
N THR A 502 28.99 9.58 -11.04
CA THR A 502 28.88 8.48 -10.06
C THR A 502 28.09 7.28 -10.57
N ILE A 503 27.60 7.30 -11.83
CA ILE A 503 26.82 6.21 -12.44
C ILE A 503 27.44 5.84 -13.79
N PHE A 504 28.14 4.72 -13.82
CA PHE A 504 28.87 4.19 -14.97
C PHE A 504 28.36 2.79 -15.35
N PRO A 505 28.45 2.38 -16.62
CA PRO A 505 28.33 0.98 -16.99
C PRO A 505 29.59 0.21 -16.56
N TYR A 506 29.42 -1.06 -16.18
CA TYR A 506 30.56 -1.96 -16.00
C TYR A 506 31.12 -2.43 -17.35
N ASP A 507 32.43 -2.64 -17.42
CA ASP A 507 33.13 -2.93 -18.68
C ASP A 507 32.74 -4.28 -19.33
N HIS A 508 32.28 -5.26 -18.53
CA HIS A 508 31.98 -6.63 -18.98
C HIS A 508 30.57 -6.79 -19.58
N SER A 509 29.64 -5.91 -19.23
CA SER A 509 28.21 -5.94 -19.59
C SER A 509 27.79 -4.71 -20.41
N ARG A 510 28.70 -3.75 -20.63
CA ARG A 510 28.42 -2.55 -21.43
C ARG A 510 28.07 -2.90 -22.87
N ILE A 511 27.35 -1.98 -23.51
CA ILE A 511 27.22 -2.02 -24.97
C ILE A 511 28.47 -1.41 -25.62
N ILE A 512 28.86 -2.00 -26.75
CA ILE A 512 29.98 -1.60 -27.60
C ILE A 512 29.37 -1.14 -28.92
N LEU A 513 29.52 0.14 -29.28
CA LEU A 513 28.98 0.67 -30.53
C LEU A 513 29.83 0.22 -31.73
N LYS A 514 29.20 -0.45 -32.70
CA LYS A 514 29.78 -0.77 -34.00
C LYS A 514 29.87 0.54 -34.79
N THR A 515 31.06 1.11 -34.85
CA THR A 515 31.35 2.40 -35.48
C THR A 515 32.57 2.27 -36.39
N GLU A 516 32.82 3.26 -37.25
CA GLU A 516 33.97 3.25 -38.16
C GLU A 516 35.32 3.19 -37.44
N GLN A 517 36.38 2.80 -38.16
CA GLN A 517 37.71 2.69 -37.58
C GLN A 517 38.17 4.05 -37.01
N ASN A 518 38.59 4.05 -35.74
CA ASN A 518 38.95 5.20 -34.89
C ASN A 518 37.77 6.01 -34.28
N ALA A 519 36.51 5.59 -34.47
CA ALA A 519 35.39 6.18 -33.74
C ALA A 519 35.29 5.65 -32.29
N ASN A 520 34.59 6.39 -31.42
CA ASN A 520 34.47 6.09 -29.99
C ASN A 520 33.28 5.15 -29.70
N ASP A 521 33.60 3.91 -29.34
CA ASP A 521 32.67 2.79 -29.09
C ASP A 521 31.75 2.93 -27.86
N TYR A 522 31.95 3.97 -27.03
CA TYR A 522 31.32 4.06 -25.71
C TYR A 522 29.91 4.67 -25.73
N ILE A 523 28.98 3.99 -25.06
CA ILE A 523 27.71 4.51 -24.58
C ILE A 523 27.48 4.08 -23.11
N ASN A 524 26.82 4.93 -22.31
CA ASN A 524 26.45 4.58 -20.92
C ASN A 524 25.17 3.71 -20.92
N ALA A 525 25.36 2.43 -21.26
CA ALA A 525 24.33 1.39 -21.30
C ALA A 525 24.93 0.03 -20.96
N ASN A 526 24.12 -0.86 -20.36
CA ASN A 526 24.46 -2.26 -20.12
C ASN A 526 23.33 -3.17 -20.60
N TYR A 527 23.68 -4.37 -21.06
CA TYR A 527 22.74 -5.49 -21.04
C TYR A 527 22.38 -5.83 -19.59
N ILE A 528 21.15 -6.24 -19.33
CA ILE A 528 20.73 -6.84 -18.06
C ILE A 528 20.14 -8.23 -18.34
N GLU A 529 20.53 -9.20 -17.53
CA GLU A 529 20.09 -10.59 -17.60
C GLU A 529 18.78 -10.80 -16.80
N ASP A 530 17.97 -11.77 -17.23
CA ASP A 530 16.77 -12.22 -16.51
C ASP A 530 17.12 -13.26 -15.42
N MET A 531 16.11 -13.83 -14.76
CA MET A 531 16.30 -14.88 -13.74
C MET A 531 16.81 -16.22 -14.30
N GLN A 532 16.98 -16.34 -15.62
CA GLN A 532 17.55 -17.50 -16.31
C GLN A 532 18.95 -17.21 -16.89
N GLY A 533 19.52 -16.02 -16.67
CA GLY A 533 20.80 -15.60 -17.23
C GLY A 533 20.74 -15.20 -18.71
N LYS A 534 19.54 -15.02 -19.28
CA LYS A 534 19.36 -14.56 -20.65
C LYS A 534 19.25 -13.04 -20.66
N ARG A 535 20.06 -12.39 -21.51
CA ARG A 535 19.97 -10.94 -21.76
C ARG A 535 18.66 -10.62 -22.46
N LEU A 536 17.75 -9.95 -21.77
CA LEU A 536 16.45 -9.50 -22.29
C LEU A 536 16.30 -7.98 -22.31
N TYR A 537 17.07 -7.26 -21.49
CA TYR A 537 16.91 -5.82 -21.32
C TYR A 537 18.20 -5.05 -21.60
N ILE A 538 18.05 -3.78 -21.96
CA ILE A 538 19.14 -2.82 -22.05
C ILE A 538 18.84 -1.65 -21.10
N ALA A 539 19.64 -1.51 -20.05
CA ALA A 539 19.51 -0.42 -19.08
C ALA A 539 20.50 0.71 -19.40
N THR A 540 19.98 1.92 -19.66
CA THR A 540 20.78 3.06 -20.12
C THR A 540 20.38 4.39 -19.47
N GLN A 541 21.28 5.36 -19.46
CA GLN A 541 20.98 6.73 -19.03
C GLN A 541 20.02 7.42 -20.03
N GLY A 542 19.29 8.43 -19.58
CA GLY A 542 18.58 9.35 -20.48
C GLY A 542 19.59 10.13 -21.35
N PRO A 543 19.47 10.11 -22.70
CA PRO A 543 20.47 10.69 -23.61
C PRO A 543 20.87 12.13 -23.30
N LYS A 544 22.11 12.50 -23.62
CA LYS A 544 22.60 13.89 -23.61
C LYS A 544 22.62 14.41 -25.07
N PRO A 545 22.63 15.73 -25.34
CA PRO A 545 22.67 16.26 -26.71
C PRO A 545 23.73 15.60 -27.60
N LYS A 546 24.95 15.43 -27.08
CA LYS A 546 26.08 14.81 -27.80
C LYS A 546 26.02 13.27 -27.89
N THR A 547 25.03 12.61 -27.31
CA THR A 547 24.86 11.14 -27.33
C THR A 547 23.51 10.72 -27.92
N ILE A 548 22.80 11.61 -28.63
CA ILE A 548 21.59 11.24 -29.37
C ILE A 548 21.93 10.33 -30.57
N PRO A 549 23.00 10.58 -31.37
CA PRO A 549 23.44 9.65 -32.40
C PRO A 549 23.83 8.28 -31.82
N ASP A 550 24.71 8.25 -30.81
CA ASP A 550 25.12 7.05 -30.07
C ASP A 550 23.91 6.17 -29.65
N PHE A 551 22.85 6.80 -29.14
CA PHE A 551 21.65 6.13 -28.64
C PHE A 551 20.79 5.51 -29.75
N TRP A 552 20.64 6.19 -30.89
CA TRP A 552 19.91 5.63 -32.04
C TRP A 552 20.72 4.59 -32.82
N ILE A 553 22.06 4.72 -32.86
CA ILE A 553 22.95 3.67 -33.39
C ILE A 553 22.86 2.41 -32.52
N MET A 554 22.83 2.54 -31.19
CA MET A 554 22.58 1.43 -30.27
C MET A 554 21.22 0.74 -30.56
N ILE A 555 20.15 1.51 -30.72
CA ILE A 555 18.81 0.98 -31.03
C ILE A 555 18.80 0.22 -32.36
N TRP A 556 19.50 0.73 -33.38
CA TRP A 556 19.60 0.07 -34.66
C TRP A 556 20.43 -1.23 -34.59
N GLN A 557 21.62 -1.18 -33.99
CA GLN A 557 22.57 -2.31 -34.01
C GLN A 557 22.13 -3.50 -33.14
N GLU A 558 21.36 -3.25 -32.08
CA GLU A 558 20.84 -4.26 -31.16
C GLU A 558 19.39 -4.67 -31.44
N GLU A 559 18.85 -4.23 -32.59
CA GLU A 559 17.52 -4.62 -33.09
C GLU A 559 16.40 -4.34 -32.06
N ILE A 560 16.43 -3.13 -31.48
CA ILE A 560 15.52 -2.71 -30.42
C ILE A 560 14.23 -2.14 -31.03
N THR A 561 13.12 -2.88 -30.92
CA THR A 561 11.79 -2.39 -31.32
C THR A 561 11.02 -1.70 -30.18
N THR A 562 11.48 -1.80 -28.94
CA THR A 562 10.74 -1.34 -27.75
C THR A 562 11.61 -0.50 -26.82
N ILE A 563 11.15 0.71 -26.52
CA ILE A 563 11.75 1.64 -25.57
C ILE A 563 10.78 1.90 -24.41
N VAL A 564 11.27 1.86 -23.18
CA VAL A 564 10.53 2.22 -21.96
C VAL A 564 11.21 3.43 -21.31
N CYS A 565 10.55 4.59 -21.36
CA CYS A 565 11.02 5.85 -20.80
C CYS A 565 10.29 6.14 -19.48
N LEU A 566 11.02 6.18 -18.36
CA LEU A 566 10.47 6.30 -17.01
C LEU A 566 10.83 7.65 -16.35
N THR A 567 10.94 8.72 -17.14
CA THR A 567 11.28 10.06 -16.63
C THR A 567 10.78 11.14 -17.58
N ASN A 568 10.21 12.20 -17.03
CA ASN A 568 9.90 13.39 -17.81
C ASN A 568 11.21 14.08 -18.24
N LEU A 569 11.16 14.92 -19.27
CA LEU A 569 12.33 15.68 -19.74
C LEU A 569 12.90 16.57 -18.62
N LYS A 570 11.99 17.22 -17.89
CA LYS A 570 12.25 18.08 -16.74
C LYS A 570 11.35 17.66 -15.59
N GLU A 571 11.91 17.67 -14.40
CA GLU A 571 11.28 17.25 -13.15
C GLU A 571 11.57 18.37 -12.12
N GLY A 572 10.53 19.16 -11.84
CA GLY A 572 10.58 20.42 -11.12
C GLY A 572 11.50 21.43 -11.82
N VAL A 573 12.61 21.76 -11.16
CA VAL A 573 13.68 22.62 -11.72
C VAL A 573 14.81 21.84 -12.40
N LYS A 574 14.81 20.50 -12.35
CA LYS A 574 15.94 19.65 -12.76
C LYS A 574 15.68 18.97 -14.11
N ASN A 575 16.59 19.12 -15.07
CA ASN A 575 16.54 18.40 -16.35
C ASN A 575 16.99 16.93 -16.13
N LYS A 576 16.12 15.97 -16.42
CA LYS A 576 16.37 14.52 -16.21
C LYS A 576 16.67 13.78 -17.50
N CYS A 577 16.04 14.16 -18.61
CA CYS A 577 16.35 13.67 -19.94
C CYS A 577 16.62 14.83 -20.91
N ILE A 578 16.74 14.54 -22.20
CA ILE A 578 16.47 15.48 -23.29
C ILE A 578 15.52 14.79 -24.27
N GLN A 579 14.72 15.55 -25.01
CA GLN A 579 13.97 15.01 -26.13
C GLN A 579 14.96 14.48 -27.18
N TYR A 580 14.94 13.17 -27.40
CA TYR A 580 15.78 12.48 -28.40
C TYR A 580 14.95 11.97 -29.59
N TRP A 581 13.69 12.38 -29.70
CA TRP A 581 12.73 11.98 -30.72
C TRP A 581 12.07 13.22 -31.36
N PRO A 582 11.67 13.19 -32.65
CA PRO A 582 10.98 14.32 -33.27
C PRO A 582 9.53 14.43 -32.78
N LYS A 583 8.88 15.59 -33.01
CA LYS A 583 7.43 15.75 -32.82
C LYS A 583 6.66 14.87 -33.81
N ILE A 584 5.37 14.62 -33.57
CA ILE A 584 4.51 13.89 -34.52
C ILE A 584 4.57 14.53 -35.92
N ASN A 585 4.65 13.70 -36.96
CA ASN A 585 4.85 14.08 -38.37
C ASN A 585 6.18 14.79 -38.72
N ASP A 586 7.08 14.97 -37.75
CA ASP A 586 8.41 15.58 -37.93
C ASP A 586 9.52 14.50 -37.98
N LYS A 587 10.74 14.90 -38.35
CA LYS A 587 11.92 14.02 -38.46
C LYS A 587 13.13 14.53 -37.68
N LEU A 588 13.90 13.60 -37.13
CA LEU A 588 15.16 13.88 -36.44
C LEU A 588 16.30 13.13 -37.14
N GLN A 589 17.40 13.83 -37.43
CA GLN A 589 18.64 13.20 -37.91
C GLN A 589 19.56 12.89 -36.72
N ALA A 590 19.98 11.64 -36.57
CA ALA A 590 20.84 11.15 -35.50
C ALA A 590 22.02 10.37 -36.09
N GLY A 591 22.94 11.09 -36.75
CA GLY A 591 23.97 10.47 -37.59
C GLY A 591 23.34 9.81 -38.82
N VAL A 592 23.72 8.56 -39.09
CA VAL A 592 23.20 7.74 -40.20
C VAL A 592 21.74 7.32 -40.04
N ILE A 593 21.15 7.49 -38.84
CA ILE A 593 19.76 7.15 -38.55
C ILE A 593 18.87 8.38 -38.74
N THR A 594 17.83 8.24 -39.56
CA THR A 594 16.72 9.19 -39.66
C THR A 594 15.51 8.64 -38.90
N ILE A 595 15.02 9.36 -37.89
CA ILE A 595 13.84 8.99 -37.11
C ILE A 595 12.65 9.82 -37.58
N ARG A 596 11.49 9.20 -37.79
CA ARG A 596 10.20 9.86 -38.03
C ARG A 596 9.18 9.41 -36.98
N ASN A 597 8.40 10.33 -36.44
CA ASN A 597 7.34 10.03 -35.47
C ASN A 597 5.99 9.97 -36.19
N VAL A 598 5.38 8.79 -36.21
CA VAL A 598 4.21 8.49 -37.07
C VAL A 598 2.90 8.37 -36.30
N GLU A 599 2.95 8.21 -34.98
CA GLU A 599 1.77 8.10 -34.11
C GLU A 599 2.15 8.46 -32.68
N GLU A 600 1.36 9.33 -32.02
CA GLU A 600 1.38 9.47 -30.56
C GLU A 600 -0.03 9.17 -30.01
N LYS A 601 -0.13 8.18 -29.10
CA LYS A 601 -1.32 7.97 -28.26
C LYS A 601 -1.06 8.52 -26.86
N MET A 602 -1.95 9.38 -26.39
CA MET A 602 -1.94 9.94 -25.05
C MET A 602 -2.83 9.10 -24.12
N TYR A 603 -2.32 8.78 -22.93
CA TYR A 603 -3.07 8.22 -21.81
C TYR A 603 -2.76 9.07 -20.57
N ALA A 604 -3.56 8.96 -19.52
CA ALA A 604 -3.36 9.77 -18.31
C ALA A 604 -1.96 9.57 -17.67
N GLU A 605 -1.49 8.33 -17.64
CA GLU A 605 -0.24 7.96 -16.95
C GLU A 605 0.98 7.91 -17.87
N ASN A 606 0.77 7.82 -19.19
CA ASN A 606 1.82 7.56 -20.16
C ASN A 606 1.48 7.99 -21.59
N ILE A 607 2.50 8.04 -22.43
CA ILE A 607 2.38 8.34 -23.85
C ILE A 607 3.06 7.24 -24.65
N ILE A 608 2.34 6.61 -25.57
CA ILE A 608 2.91 5.68 -26.55
C ILE A 608 3.27 6.48 -27.80
N ARG A 609 4.51 6.34 -28.30
CA ARG A 609 4.95 6.90 -29.57
C ARG A 609 5.41 5.79 -30.49
N LYS A 610 4.98 5.79 -31.75
CA LYS A 610 5.53 4.90 -32.78
C LYS A 610 6.46 5.70 -33.69
N PHE A 611 7.66 5.17 -33.87
CA PHE A 611 8.68 5.72 -34.75
C PHE A 611 8.93 4.78 -35.93
N LYS A 612 9.19 5.37 -37.11
CA LYS A 612 9.86 4.70 -38.22
C LYS A 612 11.30 5.18 -38.23
N ILE A 613 12.26 4.28 -38.02
CA ILE A 613 13.69 4.60 -38.11
C ILE A 613 14.26 4.05 -39.41
N TYR A 614 14.99 4.88 -40.14
CA TYR A 614 15.58 4.58 -41.43
C TYR A 614 17.09 4.72 -41.36
N HIS A 615 17.84 3.74 -41.86
CA HIS A 615 19.30 3.77 -41.89
C HIS A 615 19.78 4.18 -43.29
N ASN A 616 20.30 5.40 -43.41
CA ASN A 616 20.54 6.06 -44.69
C ASN A 616 21.42 5.24 -45.66
N GLU A 617 22.38 4.47 -45.15
CA GLU A 617 23.34 3.69 -45.95
C GLU A 617 22.88 2.25 -46.26
N ASN A 618 21.86 1.75 -45.54
CA ASN A 618 21.36 0.37 -45.68
C ASN A 618 19.99 0.32 -46.37
N GLU A 619 19.39 1.49 -46.66
CA GLU A 619 18.05 1.70 -47.21
C GLU A 619 16.89 0.96 -46.51
N GLN A 620 17.11 0.49 -45.28
CA GLN A 620 16.13 -0.23 -44.47
C GLN A 620 15.39 0.70 -43.50
N ASP A 621 14.07 0.47 -43.40
CA ASP A 621 13.19 1.00 -42.35
C ASP A 621 12.95 -0.05 -41.25
N ARG A 622 12.80 0.38 -39.99
CA ARG A 622 12.36 -0.44 -38.85
C ARG A 622 11.35 0.31 -37.97
N PRO A 623 10.31 -0.36 -37.45
CA PRO A 623 9.40 0.23 -36.47
C PRO A 623 10.02 0.18 -35.06
N VAL A 624 9.86 1.26 -34.28
CA VAL A 624 10.25 1.32 -32.86
C VAL A 624 9.15 2.00 -32.06
N THR A 625 8.64 1.35 -31.03
CA THR A 625 7.61 1.90 -30.14
C THR A 625 8.21 2.32 -28.80
N MET A 626 7.95 3.55 -28.38
CA MET A 626 8.35 4.08 -27.08
C MET A 626 7.14 4.26 -26.15
N TYR A 627 7.20 3.60 -25.01
CA TYR A 627 6.28 3.70 -23.90
C TYR A 627 6.87 4.67 -22.87
N HIS A 628 6.31 5.87 -22.76
CA HIS A 628 6.81 6.93 -21.89
C HIS A 628 5.87 7.14 -20.70
N TYR A 629 6.22 6.61 -19.53
CA TYR A 629 5.46 6.80 -18.28
C TYR A 629 5.77 8.18 -17.67
N THR A 630 4.75 9.03 -17.56
CA THR A 630 4.87 10.46 -17.28
C THR A 630 4.47 10.86 -15.86
N THR A 631 3.79 9.99 -15.11
CA THR A 631 3.30 10.27 -13.74
C THR A 631 4.24 9.86 -12.61
N TRP A 632 5.46 9.37 -12.89
CA TRP A 632 6.41 9.03 -11.83
C TRP A 632 7.01 10.29 -11.20
N ALA A 633 6.49 10.68 -10.04
CA ALA A 633 6.85 11.88 -9.31
C ALA A 633 8.38 12.05 -9.05
N ASP A 634 8.79 13.31 -8.95
CA ASP A 634 10.17 13.75 -8.77
C ASP A 634 10.71 13.50 -7.36
N HIS A 635 9.78 13.56 -6.41
CA HIS A 635 9.95 13.46 -4.97
C HIS A 635 8.96 12.42 -4.43
N GLY A 636 9.16 11.17 -4.83
CA GLY A 636 8.27 10.06 -4.47
C GLY A 636 8.54 8.82 -5.32
N VAL A 637 7.54 7.95 -5.35
CA VAL A 637 7.51 6.69 -6.11
C VAL A 637 6.28 6.66 -7.01
N ALA A 638 6.23 5.72 -7.96
CA ALA A 638 5.01 5.49 -8.71
C ALA A 638 3.95 4.85 -7.80
N ASP A 639 2.69 5.18 -8.01
CA ASP A 639 1.58 4.37 -7.50
C ASP A 639 1.72 2.91 -8.01
N PRO A 640 1.68 1.90 -7.13
CA PRO A 640 1.88 0.51 -7.52
C PRO A 640 0.92 0.02 -8.59
N LEU A 641 -0.36 0.40 -8.53
CA LEU A 641 -1.37 -0.04 -9.50
C LEU A 641 -1.14 0.62 -10.87
N SER A 642 -0.93 1.93 -10.90
CA SER A 642 -0.56 2.70 -12.11
C SER A 642 0.66 2.09 -12.82
N LEU A 643 1.71 1.75 -12.05
CA LEU A 643 2.92 1.11 -12.60
C LEU A 643 2.63 -0.28 -13.20
N VAL A 644 1.72 -1.05 -12.61
CA VAL A 644 1.28 -2.37 -13.12
C VAL A 644 0.40 -2.24 -14.37
N VAL A 645 -0.49 -1.25 -14.44
CA VAL A 645 -1.28 -0.95 -15.66
C VAL A 645 -0.35 -0.61 -16.81
N PHE A 646 0.62 0.29 -16.59
CA PHE A 646 1.65 0.60 -17.59
C PHE A 646 2.50 -0.61 -17.98
N HIS A 647 2.96 -1.42 -17.02
CA HIS A 647 3.71 -2.66 -17.28
C HIS A 647 2.90 -3.63 -18.16
N ARG A 648 1.62 -3.83 -17.86
CA ARG A 648 0.70 -4.67 -18.67
C ARG A 648 0.53 -4.15 -20.09
N GLN A 649 0.45 -2.83 -20.27
CA GLN A 649 0.35 -2.21 -21.60
C GLN A 649 1.63 -2.41 -22.44
N VAL A 650 2.82 -2.38 -21.82
CA VAL A 650 4.09 -2.75 -22.49
C VAL A 650 4.13 -4.26 -22.78
N MET A 651 3.72 -5.10 -21.82
CA MET A 651 3.68 -6.57 -21.96
C MET A 651 2.83 -7.02 -23.14
N LYS A 652 1.57 -6.59 -23.20
CA LYS A 652 0.61 -6.94 -24.28
C LYS A 652 1.19 -6.70 -25.68
N ASN A 653 1.94 -5.61 -25.84
CA ASN A 653 2.55 -5.24 -27.11
C ASN A 653 3.96 -5.83 -27.36
N THR A 654 4.66 -6.30 -26.32
CA THR A 654 5.99 -6.93 -26.47
C THR A 654 5.91 -8.43 -26.74
N ILE A 655 4.79 -9.10 -26.44
CA ILE A 655 4.55 -10.51 -26.79
C ILE A 655 4.70 -10.78 -28.31
N HIS A 656 4.39 -9.79 -29.14
CA HIS A 656 4.50 -9.86 -30.61
C HIS A 656 5.65 -9.02 -31.18
N ALA A 657 6.54 -8.48 -30.34
CA ALA A 657 7.67 -7.69 -30.79
C ALA A 657 8.77 -8.59 -31.38
N THR A 658 9.26 -8.23 -32.57
CA THR A 658 10.38 -8.93 -33.22
C THR A 658 11.75 -8.50 -32.68
N GLY A 659 11.81 -7.46 -31.85
CA GLY A 659 13.06 -6.91 -31.33
C GLY A 659 13.72 -7.79 -30.28
N LYS A 660 15.05 -7.76 -30.28
CA LYS A 660 15.90 -8.67 -29.49
C LYS A 660 15.96 -8.33 -27.99
N TYR A 661 15.78 -7.05 -27.65
CA TYR A 661 15.83 -6.55 -26.27
C TYR A 661 14.79 -5.45 -26.03
N THR A 662 14.30 -5.34 -24.79
CA THR A 662 13.55 -4.16 -24.31
C THR A 662 14.54 -3.14 -23.73
N LEU A 663 14.63 -1.95 -24.33
CA LEU A 663 15.42 -0.85 -23.77
C LEU A 663 14.62 -0.16 -22.68
N VAL A 664 15.23 0.04 -21.50
CA VAL A 664 14.60 0.73 -20.36
C VAL A 664 15.53 1.83 -19.87
N HIS A 665 15.01 3.06 -19.75
CA HIS A 665 15.79 4.20 -19.27
C HIS A 665 14.98 5.13 -18.36
N CYS A 666 15.70 5.91 -17.56
CA CYS A 666 15.18 7.06 -16.83
C CYS A 666 16.19 8.21 -16.98
N SER A 667 16.51 8.96 -15.92
CA SER A 667 17.66 9.87 -15.93
C SER A 667 18.99 9.11 -15.90
N ALA A 668 19.25 8.36 -14.82
CA ALA A 668 20.52 7.65 -14.61
C ALA A 668 20.53 6.21 -15.17
N GLY A 669 19.37 5.65 -15.49
CA GLY A 669 19.26 4.26 -15.95
C GLY A 669 19.50 3.21 -14.87
N VAL A 670 19.20 3.52 -13.60
CA VAL A 670 19.45 2.59 -12.46
C VAL A 670 18.29 2.51 -11.46
N GLY A 671 17.71 3.63 -11.02
CA GLY A 671 16.63 3.66 -10.03
C GLY A 671 15.30 3.13 -10.59
N ARG A 672 14.46 4.02 -11.14
CA ARG A 672 13.18 3.67 -11.79
C ARG A 672 13.34 2.54 -12.84
N THR A 673 14.43 2.58 -13.61
CA THR A 673 14.83 1.53 -14.58
C THR A 673 14.98 0.15 -13.93
N GLY A 674 15.67 0.05 -12.79
CA GLY A 674 15.81 -1.20 -12.06
C GLY A 674 14.49 -1.67 -11.47
N THR A 675 13.65 -0.77 -10.96
CA THR A 675 12.32 -1.13 -10.43
C THR A 675 11.42 -1.71 -11.53
N TYR A 676 11.44 -1.13 -12.73
CA TYR A 676 10.64 -1.63 -13.86
C TYR A 676 11.17 -2.97 -14.41
N ILE A 677 12.49 -3.11 -14.62
CA ILE A 677 13.09 -4.38 -15.08
C ILE A 677 12.85 -5.49 -14.05
N ALA A 678 12.93 -5.17 -12.74
CA ALA A 678 12.61 -6.12 -11.69
C ALA A 678 11.13 -6.51 -11.67
N LEU A 679 10.20 -5.57 -11.84
CA LEU A 679 8.77 -5.87 -11.95
C LEU A 679 8.51 -6.84 -13.10
N ASP A 680 9.07 -6.59 -14.28
CA ASP A 680 8.86 -7.44 -15.45
C ASP A 680 9.45 -8.86 -15.28
N ALA A 681 10.74 -8.94 -14.91
CA ALA A 681 11.42 -10.22 -14.78
C ALA A 681 10.84 -11.09 -13.65
N LEU A 682 10.53 -10.49 -12.49
CA LEU A 682 9.94 -11.21 -11.35
C LEU A 682 8.47 -11.56 -11.60
N TYR A 683 7.72 -10.75 -12.36
CA TYR A 683 6.37 -11.12 -12.77
C TYR A 683 6.38 -12.36 -13.67
N ARG A 684 7.23 -12.37 -14.71
CA ARG A 684 7.42 -13.51 -15.61
C ARG A 684 7.90 -14.77 -14.87
N GLU A 685 8.87 -14.63 -13.95
CA GLU A 685 9.34 -15.75 -13.11
C GLU A 685 8.21 -16.29 -12.23
N GLY A 686 7.44 -15.42 -11.57
CA GLY A 686 6.35 -15.81 -10.67
C GLY A 686 5.16 -16.43 -11.41
N GLN A 687 4.87 -16.02 -12.64
CA GLN A 687 3.92 -16.71 -13.51
C GLN A 687 4.39 -18.12 -13.88
N ASN A 688 5.68 -18.29 -14.21
CA ASN A 688 6.23 -19.57 -14.64
C ASN A 688 6.49 -20.57 -13.49
N THR A 689 6.78 -20.09 -12.28
CA THR A 689 7.26 -20.94 -11.16
C THR A 689 6.38 -20.88 -9.90
N GLY A 690 5.45 -19.93 -9.81
CA GLY A 690 4.68 -19.64 -8.59
C GLY A 690 5.51 -19.00 -7.46
N LYS A 691 6.78 -18.64 -7.71
CA LYS A 691 7.71 -18.07 -6.73
C LYS A 691 8.49 -16.90 -7.32
N ILE A 692 8.96 -16.01 -6.45
CA ILE A 692 9.81 -14.86 -6.79
C ILE A 692 10.92 -14.69 -5.76
N ASN A 693 12.03 -14.05 -6.14
CA ASN A 693 13.08 -13.66 -5.18
C ASN A 693 13.64 -12.26 -5.50
N VAL A 694 13.05 -11.26 -4.85
CA VAL A 694 13.38 -9.83 -5.04
C VAL A 694 14.86 -9.53 -4.74
N PRO A 695 15.44 -9.86 -3.56
CA PRO A 695 16.83 -9.53 -3.27
C PRO A 695 17.82 -10.25 -4.17
N MET A 696 17.53 -11.49 -4.60
CA MET A 696 18.38 -12.21 -5.56
C MET A 696 18.38 -11.57 -6.95
N TYR A 697 17.22 -11.12 -7.46
CA TYR A 697 17.20 -10.48 -8.77
C TYR A 697 17.81 -9.09 -8.75
N VAL A 698 17.56 -8.29 -7.71
CA VAL A 698 18.20 -6.97 -7.55
C VAL A 698 19.72 -7.12 -7.40
N ASN A 699 20.21 -8.13 -6.68
CA ASN A 699 21.63 -8.46 -6.66
C ASN A 699 22.17 -8.91 -8.03
N THR A 700 21.37 -9.60 -8.85
CA THR A 700 21.75 -10.04 -10.19
C THR A 700 21.85 -8.86 -11.16
N MET A 701 20.84 -8.00 -11.25
CA MET A 701 20.92 -6.73 -11.99
C MET A 701 22.10 -5.85 -11.54
N ARG A 702 22.50 -5.91 -10.26
CA ARG A 702 23.64 -5.17 -9.72
C ARG A 702 25.02 -5.75 -10.07
N LYS A 703 25.10 -6.98 -10.60
CA LYS A 703 26.29 -7.47 -11.31
C LYS A 703 26.42 -6.78 -12.67
N ASP A 704 25.31 -6.69 -13.40
CA ASP A 704 25.27 -6.15 -14.77
C ASP A 704 25.40 -4.63 -14.83
N ARG A 705 24.81 -3.89 -13.87
CA ARG A 705 24.88 -2.42 -13.81
C ARG A 705 24.82 -1.92 -12.37
N MET A 706 25.68 -0.96 -12.02
CA MET A 706 25.76 -0.48 -10.64
C MET A 706 24.45 0.12 -10.12
N ASN A 707 24.15 -0.08 -8.83
CA ASN A 707 23.08 0.59 -8.10
C ASN A 707 21.67 0.45 -8.71
N MET A 708 21.39 -0.63 -9.45
CA MET A 708 20.05 -0.98 -9.92
C MET A 708 19.08 -1.09 -8.73
N ILE A 709 17.96 -0.36 -8.81
CA ILE A 709 17.12 0.10 -7.68
C ILE A 709 17.96 0.91 -6.67
N GLN A 710 17.71 2.22 -6.65
CA GLN A 710 18.62 3.20 -6.00
C GLN A 710 18.12 3.69 -4.64
N GLY A 711 16.82 3.58 -4.36
CA GLY A 711 16.20 4.01 -3.11
C GLY A 711 15.40 2.90 -2.41
N GLU A 712 15.22 3.04 -1.11
CA GLU A 712 14.45 2.12 -0.26
C GLU A 712 12.97 2.08 -0.66
N ASP A 713 12.34 3.24 -0.91
CA ASP A 713 10.96 3.30 -1.41
C ASP A 713 10.80 2.66 -2.81
N GLN A 714 11.82 2.73 -3.66
CA GLN A 714 11.84 2.06 -4.98
C GLN A 714 11.90 0.54 -4.85
N TYR A 715 12.43 0.04 -3.73
CA TYR A 715 12.44 -1.37 -3.35
C TYR A 715 11.10 -1.78 -2.72
N ARG A 716 10.50 -0.93 -1.86
CA ARG A 716 9.15 -1.15 -1.30
C ARG A 716 8.08 -1.19 -2.40
N VAL A 717 8.11 -0.26 -3.35
CA VAL A 717 7.13 -0.22 -4.46
C VAL A 717 7.29 -1.37 -5.44
N LEU A 718 8.48 -1.97 -5.60
CA LEU A 718 8.62 -3.22 -6.36
C LEU A 718 7.77 -4.35 -5.75
N TYR A 719 7.85 -4.53 -4.43
CA TYR A 719 7.02 -5.52 -3.73
C TYR A 719 5.51 -5.21 -3.86
N LEU A 720 5.11 -3.95 -3.65
CA LEU A 720 3.71 -3.53 -3.79
C LEU A 720 3.20 -3.74 -5.23
N ALA A 721 3.98 -3.39 -6.24
CA ALA A 721 3.61 -3.59 -7.65
C ALA A 721 3.52 -5.08 -8.00
N LEU A 722 4.42 -5.94 -7.49
CA LEU A 722 4.29 -7.39 -7.65
C LEU A 722 3.03 -7.94 -6.97
N MET A 723 2.61 -7.38 -5.82
CA MET A 723 1.34 -7.73 -5.18
C MET A 723 0.14 -7.32 -6.05
N GLU A 724 0.08 -6.06 -6.51
CA GLU A 724 -0.99 -5.60 -7.41
C GLU A 724 -1.04 -6.41 -8.72
N ALA A 725 0.11 -6.87 -9.22
CA ALA A 725 0.23 -7.65 -10.45
C ALA A 725 -0.23 -9.10 -10.31
N PHE A 726 0.05 -9.77 -9.17
CA PHE A 726 -0.32 -11.17 -8.92
C PHE A 726 -1.69 -11.34 -8.25
N CYS A 727 -2.06 -10.46 -7.32
CA CYS A 727 -3.31 -10.59 -6.56
C CYS A 727 -4.53 -10.07 -7.34
N GLY A 728 -4.34 -9.11 -8.25
CA GLY A 728 -5.41 -8.58 -9.08
C GLY A 728 -5.06 -8.63 -10.57
N PRO A 729 -5.21 -9.78 -11.25
CA PRO A 729 -4.97 -9.91 -12.69
C PRO A 729 -5.83 -8.93 -13.51
N PRO A 730 -5.44 -8.59 -14.76
CA PRO A 730 -6.28 -7.77 -15.62
C PRO A 730 -7.48 -8.58 -16.11
N LYS A 731 -8.61 -7.90 -16.31
CA LYS A 731 -9.85 -8.49 -16.84
C LYS A 731 -10.29 -7.78 -18.12
N ALA A 732 -9.29 -7.43 -18.93
CA ALA A 732 -9.48 -6.78 -20.21
C ALA A 732 -10.10 -7.73 -21.23
N GLU A 733 -11.30 -7.39 -21.72
CA GLU A 733 -12.01 -8.12 -22.78
C GLU A 733 -12.18 -7.22 -24.01
N THR A 734 -12.07 -7.78 -25.23
CA THR A 734 -12.42 -7.02 -26.45
C THR A 734 -13.90 -6.67 -26.43
N LYS A 735 -14.31 -5.61 -27.15
CA LYS A 735 -15.73 -5.22 -27.20
C LYS A 735 -16.66 -6.34 -27.68
N GLU A 736 -16.20 -7.20 -28.58
CA GLU A 736 -16.91 -8.39 -29.06
C GLU A 736 -17.00 -9.48 -27.98
N THR A 737 -15.91 -9.74 -27.25
CA THR A 737 -15.88 -10.69 -26.13
C THR A 737 -16.80 -10.22 -25.01
N PHE A 738 -16.75 -8.93 -24.65
CA PHE A 738 -17.60 -8.33 -23.63
C PHE A 738 -19.09 -8.44 -23.98
N LEU A 739 -19.47 -8.10 -25.23
CA LEU A 739 -20.84 -8.29 -25.71
C LEU A 739 -21.25 -9.77 -25.72
N SER A 740 -20.40 -10.68 -26.20
CA SER A 740 -20.66 -12.12 -26.17
C SER A 740 -20.89 -12.62 -24.74
N ASN A 741 -20.08 -12.17 -23.78
CA ASN A 741 -20.22 -12.48 -22.38
C ASN A 741 -21.47 -11.85 -21.76
N TYR A 742 -21.90 -10.67 -22.21
CA TYR A 742 -23.16 -10.04 -21.80
C TYR A 742 -24.39 -10.74 -22.40
N HIS A 743 -24.30 -11.23 -23.64
CA HIS A 743 -25.36 -11.99 -24.29
C HIS A 743 -25.49 -13.43 -23.81
N GLY A 744 -24.38 -14.08 -23.43
CA GLY A 744 -24.41 -15.33 -22.68
C GLY A 744 -25.17 -15.21 -21.34
N LYS A 745 -25.09 -14.05 -20.68
CA LYS A 745 -25.81 -13.73 -19.44
C LYS A 745 -27.30 -13.37 -19.65
N THR A 746 -27.74 -13.04 -20.87
CA THR A 746 -29.12 -12.59 -21.16
C THR A 746 -29.92 -13.53 -22.06
N SER A 747 -29.28 -14.45 -22.79
CA SER A 747 -29.96 -15.38 -23.71
C SER A 747 -30.69 -16.54 -23.01
N PHE A 748 -30.37 -16.82 -21.75
CA PHE A 748 -30.89 -17.99 -21.00
C PHE A 748 -32.18 -17.73 -20.19
N HIS A 749 -33.00 -16.74 -20.60
CA HIS A 749 -34.29 -16.45 -19.97
C HIS A 749 -35.39 -17.50 -20.29
N LYS A 750 -35.15 -18.77 -19.95
CA LYS A 750 -36.17 -19.83 -19.92
C LYS A 750 -35.88 -21.04 -19.01
N ASN A 751 -35.10 -20.86 -17.94
CA ASN A 751 -35.25 -21.53 -16.64
C ASN A 751 -34.29 -20.87 -15.64
N GLY A 752 -34.68 -20.75 -14.36
CA GLY A 752 -33.87 -20.08 -13.35
C GLY A 752 -32.81 -20.98 -12.75
N ASP A 753 -31.53 -20.67 -12.97
CA ASP A 753 -30.40 -21.27 -12.25
C ASP A 753 -29.55 -20.18 -11.55
N VAL A 754 -28.92 -20.56 -10.44
CA VAL A 754 -28.25 -19.67 -9.48
C VAL A 754 -26.82 -19.32 -9.91
N SER A 755 -26.21 -20.14 -10.78
CA SER A 755 -24.76 -20.14 -11.08
C SER A 755 -24.17 -18.85 -11.66
N GLN A 756 -24.97 -17.99 -12.30
CA GLN A 756 -24.43 -16.86 -13.09
C GLN A 756 -24.42 -15.51 -12.37
N LYS A 757 -25.41 -15.23 -11.50
CA LYS A 757 -25.38 -14.05 -10.60
C LYS A 757 -24.16 -14.08 -9.67
N VAL A 758 -23.70 -15.30 -9.36
CA VAL A 758 -22.51 -15.59 -8.56
C VAL A 758 -21.22 -15.06 -9.20
N ASN A 759 -21.09 -15.00 -10.53
CA ASN A 759 -19.81 -14.65 -11.17
C ASN A 759 -19.45 -13.16 -10.98
N LEU A 760 -20.38 -12.23 -11.29
CA LEU A 760 -20.12 -10.80 -11.01
C LEU A 760 -20.06 -10.53 -9.50
N ALA A 761 -20.78 -11.29 -8.67
CA ALA A 761 -20.67 -11.20 -7.22
C ALA A 761 -19.28 -11.62 -6.72
N ILE A 762 -18.68 -12.69 -7.26
CA ILE A 762 -17.30 -13.11 -6.97
C ILE A 762 -16.31 -12.02 -7.37
N GLU A 763 -16.43 -11.44 -8.57
CA GLU A 763 -15.59 -10.33 -9.01
C GLU A 763 -15.71 -9.10 -8.10
N PHE A 764 -16.92 -8.79 -7.64
CA PHE A 764 -17.15 -7.68 -6.72
C PHE A 764 -16.54 -7.94 -5.34
N GLN A 765 -16.61 -9.18 -4.83
CA GLN A 765 -15.90 -9.57 -3.59
C GLN A 765 -14.37 -9.54 -3.79
N GLU A 766 -13.86 -9.94 -4.95
CA GLU A 766 -12.45 -9.83 -5.32
C GLU A 766 -12.00 -8.36 -5.30
N LEU A 767 -12.77 -7.45 -5.94
CA LEU A 767 -12.53 -6.01 -5.95
C LEU A 767 -12.45 -5.42 -4.53
N LEU A 768 -13.35 -5.82 -3.63
CA LEU A 768 -13.30 -5.40 -2.22
C LEU A 768 -12.09 -6.00 -1.49
N SER A 769 -11.74 -7.26 -1.73
CA SER A 769 -10.59 -7.95 -1.12
C SER A 769 -9.21 -7.41 -1.54
N LEU A 770 -9.18 -6.60 -2.61
CA LEU A 770 -8.01 -5.89 -3.14
C LEU A 770 -8.00 -4.39 -2.78
N MET A 771 -9.00 -3.90 -2.04
CA MET A 771 -9.06 -2.48 -1.66
C MET A 771 -7.93 -2.14 -0.66
N LYS A 772 -7.19 -1.06 -0.94
CA LYS A 772 -6.20 -0.50 -0.01
C LYS A 772 -6.89 -0.12 1.30
N ALA A 773 -6.32 -0.53 2.44
CA ALA A 773 -6.78 -0.10 3.74
C ALA A 773 -6.36 1.35 4.02
N TYR A 774 -7.27 2.13 4.60
CA TYR A 774 -7.04 3.53 4.99
C TYR A 774 -7.37 3.74 6.46
N SER A 775 -6.71 4.71 7.09
CA SER A 775 -6.84 5.05 8.50
C SER A 775 -7.42 6.44 8.70
N GLN A 776 -7.77 6.82 9.94
CA GLN A 776 -8.19 8.19 10.27
C GLN A 776 -7.14 9.28 9.99
N LYS A 777 -5.88 8.89 9.70
CA LYS A 777 -4.79 9.81 9.32
C LYS A 777 -4.80 10.16 7.82
N ASP A 778 -5.56 9.42 7.01
CA ASP A 778 -5.63 9.59 5.56
C ASP A 778 -6.77 10.53 5.11
N TYR A 779 -7.52 11.11 6.07
CA TYR A 779 -8.70 11.97 5.85
C TYR A 779 -8.65 13.25 6.71
N ILE A 780 -7.48 13.88 6.87
CA ILE A 780 -7.22 14.93 7.86
C ILE A 780 -8.16 16.13 7.64
N SER A 781 -8.10 16.73 6.46
CA SER A 781 -8.88 17.92 6.09
C SER A 781 -10.38 17.63 6.05
N GLY A 782 -10.78 16.40 5.68
CA GLY A 782 -12.18 15.96 5.74
C GLY A 782 -12.72 15.87 7.17
N ARG A 783 -11.91 15.40 8.12
CA ARG A 783 -12.26 15.28 9.55
C ARG A 783 -12.19 16.60 10.30
N VAL A 784 -11.33 17.54 9.91
CA VAL A 784 -11.28 18.89 10.51
C VAL A 784 -12.54 19.69 10.14
N HIS A 785 -13.13 19.45 8.96
CA HIS A 785 -14.26 20.23 8.44
C HIS A 785 -15.57 19.42 8.36
N LEU A 786 -15.91 18.65 9.39
CA LEU A 786 -17.12 17.80 9.40
C LEU A 786 -18.43 18.53 9.05
N SER A 787 -18.57 19.79 9.44
CA SER A 787 -19.74 20.64 9.12
C SER A 787 -19.78 21.15 7.68
N ALA A 788 -18.69 20.98 6.91
CA ALA A 788 -18.62 21.26 5.48
C ALA A 788 -18.93 20.01 4.64
N ASN A 789 -19.20 18.86 5.25
CA ASN A 789 -19.54 17.61 4.55
C ASN A 789 -21.05 17.39 4.51
N TYR A 790 -21.59 17.13 3.32
CA TYR A 790 -23.00 16.78 3.10
C TYR A 790 -23.30 15.40 3.69
N THR A 791 -22.42 14.42 3.43
CA THR A 791 -22.43 13.08 4.04
C THR A 791 -21.21 12.96 4.97
N LYS A 792 -21.40 13.15 6.28
CA LYS A 792 -20.29 13.23 7.26
C LYS A 792 -19.39 11.96 7.31
N SER A 793 -19.88 10.82 6.82
CA SER A 793 -19.17 9.54 6.76
C SER A 793 -18.38 9.28 5.47
N VAL A 794 -18.53 10.11 4.43
CA VAL A 794 -17.84 9.96 3.13
C VAL A 794 -16.90 11.14 2.94
N LEU A 795 -15.61 10.91 3.10
CA LEU A 795 -14.59 11.96 3.23
C LEU A 795 -13.54 11.84 2.12
N PRO A 796 -13.01 12.95 1.58
CA PRO A 796 -11.93 12.89 0.60
C PRO A 796 -10.63 12.42 1.28
N LEU A 797 -9.88 11.57 0.57
CA LEU A 797 -8.52 11.21 0.96
C LEU A 797 -7.59 12.43 0.82
N GLU A 798 -6.74 12.64 1.83
CA GLU A 798 -5.80 13.77 1.90
C GLU A 798 -4.83 13.81 0.70
N GLU A 799 -4.47 12.64 0.16
CA GLU A 799 -3.59 12.49 -1.01
C GLU A 799 -4.21 13.03 -2.31
N TYR A 800 -5.54 13.21 -2.36
CA TYR A 800 -6.28 13.58 -3.58
C TYR A 800 -7.28 14.74 -3.39
N VAL A 801 -7.32 15.39 -2.23
CA VAL A 801 -8.28 16.47 -1.93
C VAL A 801 -8.04 17.71 -2.80
N CYS A 802 -9.12 18.38 -3.21
CA CYS A 802 -9.04 19.61 -4.00
C CYS A 802 -8.92 20.86 -3.12
N ASP A 803 -7.69 21.20 -2.73
CA ASP A 803 -7.40 22.43 -1.96
C ASP A 803 -7.81 23.69 -2.73
N LEU A 804 -8.63 24.53 -2.09
CA LEU A 804 -9.07 25.84 -2.59
C LEU A 804 -8.07 26.94 -2.22
N SER A 805 -7.92 27.94 -3.09
CA SER A 805 -7.05 29.10 -2.83
C SER A 805 -7.49 29.86 -1.57
N TYR A 806 -6.54 30.23 -0.70
CA TYR A 806 -6.87 30.89 0.57
C TYR A 806 -7.60 32.22 0.35
N VAL A 807 -8.73 32.38 1.04
CA VAL A 807 -9.55 33.60 1.09
C VAL A 807 -9.93 33.84 2.54
N GLU A 808 -9.76 35.07 3.02
CA GLU A 808 -10.06 35.45 4.41
C GLU A 808 -11.55 35.18 4.74
N GLY A 809 -11.81 34.57 5.90
CA GLY A 809 -13.16 34.19 6.32
C GLY A 809 -13.79 33.01 5.56
N ARG A 810 -13.05 32.34 4.66
CA ARG A 810 -13.51 31.16 3.89
C ARG A 810 -12.62 29.95 4.10
N ASN A 811 -13.17 28.77 3.82
CA ASN A 811 -12.47 27.50 4.00
C ASN A 811 -11.49 27.23 2.84
N THR A 812 -10.33 26.61 3.08
CA THR A 812 -9.50 26.04 2.00
C THR A 812 -9.98 24.64 1.58
N TYR A 813 -10.79 23.98 2.40
CA TYR A 813 -11.35 22.67 2.13
C TYR A 813 -12.70 22.72 1.40
N TYR A 814 -12.89 21.78 0.47
CA TYR A 814 -14.18 21.32 -0.02
C TYR A 814 -14.13 19.78 -0.14
N ASN A 815 -15.25 19.09 0.06
CA ASN A 815 -15.32 17.63 -0.15
C ASN A 815 -15.33 17.31 -1.65
N ALA A 816 -14.14 17.31 -2.23
CA ALA A 816 -13.84 17.09 -3.63
C ALA A 816 -12.51 16.35 -3.76
N VAL A 817 -12.46 15.32 -4.62
CA VAL A 817 -11.24 14.58 -4.95
C VAL A 817 -10.89 14.73 -6.42
N LEU A 818 -9.61 14.94 -6.71
CA LEU A 818 -9.08 15.07 -8.06
C LEU A 818 -8.93 13.68 -8.68
N LEU A 819 -9.40 13.50 -9.92
CA LEU A 819 -9.49 12.20 -10.60
C LEU A 819 -8.87 12.25 -12.00
N ARG A 820 -8.43 11.09 -12.48
CA ARG A 820 -7.96 10.88 -13.85
C ARG A 820 -9.07 10.28 -14.71
N THR A 821 -9.10 10.69 -15.97
CA THR A 821 -9.73 9.95 -17.07
C THR A 821 -8.77 8.88 -17.59
N PHE A 822 -9.13 8.15 -18.66
CA PHE A 822 -8.23 7.19 -19.28
C PHE A 822 -7.19 7.93 -20.14
N LEU A 823 -7.60 9.04 -20.76
CA LEU A 823 -6.79 9.84 -21.68
C LEU A 823 -6.05 11.03 -21.03
N GLU A 824 -6.70 11.74 -20.10
CA GLU A 824 -6.12 12.88 -19.38
C GLU A 824 -5.93 12.58 -17.88
N ASN A 825 -4.80 13.00 -17.30
CA ASN A 825 -4.60 12.97 -15.85
C ASN A 825 -5.17 14.22 -15.18
N ASP A 826 -5.71 14.06 -13.97
CA ASP A 826 -6.23 15.15 -13.13
C ASP A 826 -7.22 16.08 -13.86
N SER A 827 -8.08 15.49 -14.70
CA SER A 827 -9.05 16.13 -15.59
C SER A 827 -10.49 16.12 -15.06
N MET A 828 -10.78 15.20 -14.13
CA MET A 828 -12.08 15.05 -13.46
C MET A 828 -11.96 15.39 -11.98
N ILE A 829 -13.07 15.74 -11.35
CA ILE A 829 -13.20 15.93 -9.91
C ILE A 829 -14.54 15.30 -9.50
N SER A 830 -14.57 14.36 -8.55
CA SER A 830 -15.85 14.03 -7.87
C SER A 830 -15.98 14.83 -6.60
N ALA A 831 -17.18 15.36 -6.36
CA ALA A 831 -17.44 16.26 -5.25
C ALA A 831 -18.87 16.10 -4.74
N GLN A 832 -19.10 16.50 -3.50
CA GLN A 832 -20.47 16.56 -2.96
C GLN A 832 -21.28 17.72 -3.58
N TYR A 833 -22.62 17.61 -3.58
CA TYR A 833 -23.49 18.76 -3.87
C TYR A 833 -23.14 19.95 -2.95
N PRO A 834 -23.12 21.20 -3.47
CA PRO A 834 -22.91 22.38 -2.65
C PRO A 834 -23.89 22.44 -1.49
N LEU A 835 -23.37 22.54 -0.27
CA LEU A 835 -24.14 22.93 0.90
C LEU A 835 -24.47 24.44 0.80
N PRO A 836 -25.64 24.91 1.31
CA PRO A 836 -26.06 26.29 1.09
C PRO A 836 -25.07 27.33 1.65
N GLU A 837 -24.40 27.02 2.76
CA GLU A 837 -23.45 27.90 3.45
C GLU A 837 -22.09 27.97 2.73
N TYR A 838 -21.71 26.86 2.09
CA TYR A 838 -20.44 26.65 1.37
C TYR A 838 -20.57 26.86 -0.15
N THR A 839 -21.63 27.57 -0.56
CA THR A 839 -21.95 27.79 -1.98
C THR A 839 -20.93 28.70 -2.68
N GLU A 840 -20.29 29.65 -1.98
CA GLU A 840 -19.16 30.42 -2.55
C GLU A 840 -17.91 29.54 -2.73
N ASP A 841 -17.73 28.55 -1.86
CA ASP A 841 -16.57 27.64 -1.88
C ASP A 841 -16.68 26.63 -3.03
N PHE A 842 -17.90 26.27 -3.43
CA PHE A 842 -18.18 25.55 -4.68
C PHE A 842 -17.85 26.38 -5.94
N LEU A 843 -18.16 27.69 -5.96
CA LEU A 843 -17.79 28.56 -7.07
C LEU A 843 -16.26 28.80 -7.12
N ARG A 844 -15.58 28.79 -5.97
CA ARG A 844 -14.12 28.75 -5.88
C ARG A 844 -13.56 27.43 -6.44
N LEU A 845 -14.13 26.28 -6.11
CA LEU A 845 -13.74 24.98 -6.69
C LEU A 845 -13.81 24.99 -8.22
N ILE A 846 -14.92 25.49 -8.80
CA ILE A 846 -15.09 25.62 -10.25
C ILE A 846 -13.96 26.48 -10.87
N ARG A 847 -13.66 27.63 -10.24
CA ARG A 847 -12.69 28.60 -10.73
C ARG A 847 -11.25 28.12 -10.60
N ASP A 848 -10.84 27.75 -9.39
CA ASP A 848 -9.45 27.47 -9.03
C ASP A 848 -8.92 26.25 -9.79
N PHE A 849 -9.81 25.29 -10.09
CA PHE A 849 -9.49 24.11 -10.89
C PHE A 849 -9.80 24.27 -12.39
N ASN A 850 -10.23 25.45 -12.86
CA ASN A 850 -10.69 25.71 -14.24
C ASN A 850 -11.66 24.63 -14.76
N ALA A 851 -12.67 24.31 -13.96
CA ALA A 851 -13.75 23.42 -14.37
C ALA A 851 -14.68 24.14 -15.35
N ARG A 852 -14.89 23.53 -16.51
CA ARG A 852 -15.75 24.07 -17.59
C ARG A 852 -17.01 23.24 -17.79
N ILE A 853 -17.00 22.01 -17.27
CA ILE A 853 -18.17 21.15 -17.21
C ILE A 853 -18.47 20.86 -15.73
N VAL A 854 -19.74 20.97 -15.36
CA VAL A 854 -20.26 20.66 -14.03
C VAL A 854 -21.46 19.74 -14.20
N VAL A 855 -21.49 18.58 -13.54
CA VAL A 855 -22.49 17.53 -13.75
C VAL A 855 -23.20 17.20 -12.44
N PHE A 856 -24.49 17.50 -12.34
CA PHE A 856 -25.35 17.09 -11.23
C PHE A 856 -26.06 15.78 -11.59
N LEU A 857 -25.80 14.72 -10.83
CA LEU A 857 -26.43 13.40 -11.04
C LEU A 857 -27.81 13.31 -10.35
N CYS A 858 -28.59 14.39 -10.48
CA CYS A 858 -29.98 14.59 -10.07
C CYS A 858 -30.56 15.83 -10.79
N ALA A 859 -31.79 16.26 -10.46
CA ALA A 859 -32.25 17.60 -10.83
C ALA A 859 -31.66 18.66 -9.88
N ILE A 860 -31.09 19.75 -10.41
CA ILE A 860 -30.46 20.82 -9.60
C ILE A 860 -31.44 21.43 -8.60
N LYS A 861 -32.72 21.55 -8.98
CA LYS A 861 -33.83 22.04 -8.13
C LYS A 861 -33.94 21.30 -6.78
N ASP A 862 -33.52 20.03 -6.71
CA ASP A 862 -33.63 19.19 -5.52
C ASP A 862 -32.44 19.43 -4.56
N THR A 863 -31.38 20.08 -5.04
CA THR A 863 -30.24 20.49 -4.19
C THR A 863 -30.59 21.74 -3.38
N LYS A 864 -30.41 21.67 -2.06
CA LYS A 864 -30.77 22.72 -1.09
C LYS A 864 -30.11 24.09 -1.34
N SER A 865 -29.00 24.12 -2.08
CA SER A 865 -28.22 25.33 -2.41
C SER A 865 -28.56 25.95 -3.76
N SER A 866 -29.30 25.26 -4.64
CA SER A 866 -29.56 25.71 -6.02
C SER A 866 -30.07 27.16 -6.11
N THR A 867 -31.01 27.53 -5.25
CA THR A 867 -31.58 28.88 -5.16
C THR A 867 -30.58 29.97 -4.75
N ARG A 868 -29.42 29.62 -4.18
CA ARG A 868 -28.35 30.55 -3.79
C ARG A 868 -27.32 30.82 -4.90
N TRP A 869 -27.24 30.04 -5.98
CA TRP A 869 -26.23 30.25 -7.05
C TRP A 869 -26.69 29.98 -8.48
N PHE A 870 -27.65 29.09 -8.71
CA PHE A 870 -28.04 28.66 -10.05
C PHE A 870 -29.09 29.61 -10.64
N PRO A 871 -28.74 30.42 -11.67
CA PRO A 871 -29.61 31.47 -12.15
C PRO A 871 -30.79 30.90 -12.93
N LYS A 872 -32.00 31.36 -12.58
CA LYS A 872 -33.16 31.24 -13.48
C LYS A 872 -32.92 32.12 -14.70
N LYS A 873 -33.53 31.75 -15.83
CA LYS A 873 -33.48 32.50 -17.10
C LYS A 873 -33.69 34.00 -16.86
N GLU A 874 -32.89 34.83 -17.52
CA GLU A 874 -32.87 36.31 -17.45
C GLU A 874 -32.50 36.94 -16.08
N ASN A 875 -32.27 36.15 -15.03
CA ASN A 875 -31.80 36.67 -13.73
C ASN A 875 -30.29 36.42 -13.51
N ASN A 876 -29.61 37.39 -12.93
CA ASN A 876 -28.25 37.22 -12.40
C ASN A 876 -28.32 36.87 -10.90
N ILE A 877 -27.46 35.99 -10.41
CA ILE A 877 -27.32 35.69 -8.97
C ILE A 877 -25.93 36.10 -8.49
N HIS A 878 -25.86 36.77 -7.34
CA HIS A 878 -24.62 37.20 -6.71
C HIS A 878 -24.29 36.32 -5.49
N VAL A 879 -23.05 35.84 -5.42
CA VAL A 879 -22.57 34.93 -4.37
C VAL A 879 -21.22 35.43 -3.88
N GLY A 880 -21.22 36.21 -2.79
CA GLY A 880 -20.01 36.88 -2.29
C GLY A 880 -19.38 37.78 -3.35
N ASN A 881 -18.19 37.43 -3.85
CA ASN A 881 -17.55 38.17 -4.94
C ASN A 881 -17.93 37.72 -6.36
N PHE A 882 -18.64 36.60 -6.49
CA PHE A 882 -19.04 36.02 -7.77
C PHE A 882 -20.39 36.52 -8.27
N THR A 883 -20.57 36.50 -9.59
CA THR A 883 -21.86 36.72 -10.25
C THR A 883 -22.11 35.63 -11.29
N MET A 884 -23.17 34.86 -11.11
CA MET A 884 -23.65 33.86 -12.05
C MET A 884 -24.67 34.45 -13.01
N LYS A 885 -24.44 34.30 -14.31
CA LYS A 885 -25.35 34.73 -15.39
C LYS A 885 -25.81 33.54 -16.21
N HIS A 886 -27.09 33.52 -16.58
CA HIS A 886 -27.64 32.55 -17.53
C HIS A 886 -27.36 32.96 -18.98
N LEU A 887 -27.02 32.01 -19.86
CA LEU A 887 -26.90 32.24 -21.31
C LEU A 887 -27.97 31.48 -22.10
N SER A 888 -28.05 30.16 -21.91
CA SER A 888 -28.89 29.28 -22.71
C SER A 888 -29.13 27.94 -22.00
N SER A 889 -30.32 27.35 -22.16
CA SER A 889 -30.60 25.98 -21.73
C SER A 889 -31.21 25.16 -22.86
N THR A 890 -30.86 23.88 -22.92
CA THR A 890 -31.35 22.88 -23.89
C THR A 890 -31.57 21.55 -23.16
N SER A 891 -32.65 20.83 -23.44
CA SER A 891 -32.99 19.57 -22.77
C SER A 891 -33.15 18.43 -23.77
N SER A 892 -32.57 17.28 -23.43
CA SER A 892 -32.81 15.96 -24.03
C SER A 892 -33.83 15.18 -23.17
N PRO A 893 -34.21 13.93 -23.52
CA PRO A 893 -35.13 13.11 -22.72
C PRO A 893 -34.65 12.83 -21.28
N HIS A 894 -33.34 12.84 -21.05
CA HIS A 894 -32.73 12.41 -19.78
C HIS A 894 -31.77 13.44 -19.15
N VAL A 895 -31.30 14.42 -19.92
CA VAL A 895 -30.28 15.39 -19.51
C VAL A 895 -30.69 16.81 -19.88
N THR A 896 -30.62 17.75 -18.93
CA THR A 896 -30.72 19.19 -19.22
C THR A 896 -29.34 19.83 -19.14
N LYS A 897 -29.02 20.65 -20.15
CA LYS A 897 -27.75 21.33 -20.36
C LYS A 897 -27.97 22.83 -20.30
N THR A 898 -27.22 23.53 -19.44
CA THR A 898 -27.35 24.97 -19.21
C THR A 898 -25.97 25.63 -19.25
N LYS A 899 -25.78 26.58 -20.18
CA LYS A 899 -24.55 27.38 -20.26
C LYS A 899 -24.69 28.65 -19.41
N LEU A 900 -23.69 28.90 -18.59
CA LEU A 900 -23.61 29.99 -17.62
C LEU A 900 -22.29 30.76 -17.75
N VAL A 901 -22.24 31.97 -17.19
CA VAL A 901 -20.99 32.70 -16.96
C VAL A 901 -20.81 32.95 -15.47
N LEU A 902 -19.66 32.52 -14.94
CA LEU A 902 -19.14 32.84 -13.62
C LEU A 902 -18.21 34.06 -13.74
N GLN A 903 -18.69 35.24 -13.36
CA GLN A 903 -17.87 36.45 -13.24
C GLN A 903 -17.30 36.58 -11.82
N ASN A 904 -16.13 37.18 -11.66
CA ASN A 904 -15.57 37.54 -10.35
C ASN A 904 -14.81 38.87 -10.44
N LYS A 905 -15.05 39.78 -9.48
CA LYS A 905 -14.49 41.14 -9.44
C LYS A 905 -12.96 41.12 -9.61
N GLY A 906 -12.47 41.91 -10.57
CA GLY A 906 -11.03 42.05 -10.83
C GLY A 906 -10.38 40.88 -11.61
N SER A 907 -11.16 40.08 -12.33
CA SER A 907 -10.61 38.95 -13.12
C SER A 907 -11.48 38.59 -14.33
N ASN A 908 -10.94 37.76 -15.22
CA ASN A 908 -11.65 37.31 -16.43
C ASN A 908 -12.85 36.41 -16.10
N ASP A 909 -13.89 36.54 -16.93
CA ASP A 909 -15.10 35.71 -16.88
C ASP A 909 -14.81 34.24 -17.24
N ILE A 910 -15.48 33.33 -16.55
CA ILE A 910 -15.41 31.88 -16.78
C ILE A 910 -16.77 31.40 -17.28
N GLY A 911 -16.90 31.20 -18.59
CA GLY A 911 -18.01 30.42 -19.15
C GLY A 911 -17.92 28.96 -18.70
N ILE A 912 -19.05 28.39 -18.26
CA ILE A 912 -19.19 26.98 -17.85
C ILE A 912 -20.47 26.37 -18.43
N THR A 913 -20.48 25.06 -18.63
CA THR A 913 -21.67 24.27 -19.00
C THR A 913 -22.03 23.36 -17.84
N VAL A 914 -23.26 23.53 -17.33
CA VAL A 914 -23.83 22.70 -16.26
C VAL A 914 -24.81 21.70 -16.87
N PHE A 915 -24.64 20.43 -16.52
CA PHE A 915 -25.56 19.34 -16.83
C PHE A 915 -26.31 18.92 -15.57
N GLU A 916 -27.58 18.55 -15.72
CA GLU A 916 -28.40 17.91 -14.69
C GLU A 916 -29.14 16.70 -15.28
N CYS A 917 -29.53 15.75 -14.43
CA CYS A 917 -30.25 14.52 -14.81
C CYS A 917 -31.65 14.52 -14.17
N PRO A 918 -32.68 15.15 -14.79
CA PRO A 918 -33.94 15.45 -14.11
C PRO A 918 -34.79 14.23 -13.72
N SER A 919 -34.50 13.06 -14.30
CA SER A 919 -35.15 11.78 -14.01
C SER A 919 -34.45 10.95 -12.92
N TRP A 920 -33.25 11.34 -12.47
CA TRP A 920 -32.45 10.58 -11.52
C TRP A 920 -32.61 11.14 -10.09
N ASN A 921 -33.79 10.97 -9.49
CA ASN A 921 -34.09 11.50 -8.15
C ASN A 921 -33.12 10.95 -7.10
N ASP A 922 -32.70 11.75 -6.12
CA ASP A 922 -31.76 11.30 -5.09
C ASP A 922 -32.33 10.14 -4.24
N GLY A 923 -31.47 9.27 -3.71
CA GLY A 923 -31.86 8.09 -2.92
C GLY A 923 -32.48 6.91 -3.70
N GLN A 924 -32.76 7.00 -5.00
CA GLN A 924 -33.23 5.84 -5.79
C GLN A 924 -32.11 4.81 -6.00
N LEU A 925 -32.35 3.56 -5.57
CA LEU A 925 -31.45 2.40 -5.66
C LEU A 925 -31.30 1.84 -7.09
N THR A 926 -32.36 1.86 -7.88
CA THR A 926 -32.36 1.42 -9.29
C THR A 926 -32.08 2.61 -10.19
N VAL A 927 -30.95 2.60 -10.87
CA VAL A 927 -30.55 3.62 -11.84
C VAL A 927 -30.93 3.18 -13.25
N ASP A 928 -31.48 4.08 -14.05
CA ASP A 928 -31.63 3.85 -15.49
C ASP A 928 -30.26 4.06 -16.19
N LYS A 929 -29.72 2.96 -16.72
CA LYS A 929 -28.49 2.94 -17.52
C LYS A 929 -28.50 3.91 -18.70
N ARG A 930 -29.68 4.26 -19.25
CA ARG A 930 -29.82 5.25 -20.34
C ARG A 930 -29.56 6.66 -19.87
N VAL A 931 -30.05 7.02 -18.68
CA VAL A 931 -29.78 8.34 -18.07
C VAL A 931 -28.28 8.50 -17.81
N LEU A 932 -27.61 7.44 -17.35
CA LEU A 932 -26.15 7.42 -17.17
C LEU A 932 -25.38 7.51 -18.50
N LEU A 933 -25.82 6.79 -19.53
CA LEU A 933 -25.19 6.82 -20.85
C LEU A 933 -25.34 8.19 -21.54
N ASP A 934 -26.55 8.75 -21.54
CA ASP A 934 -26.85 10.04 -22.18
C ASP A 934 -26.03 11.18 -21.55
N VAL A 935 -25.93 11.24 -20.22
CA VAL A 935 -25.13 12.29 -19.55
C VAL A 935 -23.64 12.14 -19.82
N ILE A 936 -23.12 10.91 -19.93
CA ILE A 936 -21.72 10.67 -20.32
C ILE A 936 -21.49 11.10 -21.78
N ASN A 937 -22.41 10.79 -22.70
CA ASN A 937 -22.31 11.17 -24.11
C ASN A 937 -22.37 12.70 -24.31
N GLU A 938 -23.30 13.39 -23.64
CA GLU A 938 -23.39 14.86 -23.66
C GLU A 938 -22.14 15.53 -23.06
N VAL A 939 -21.63 15.01 -21.94
CA VAL A 939 -20.41 15.52 -21.30
C VAL A 939 -19.18 15.29 -22.18
N LYS A 940 -19.02 14.11 -22.79
CA LYS A 940 -17.95 13.85 -23.76
C LYS A 940 -18.05 14.76 -24.98
N THR A 941 -19.24 14.93 -25.53
CA THR A 941 -19.50 15.83 -26.66
C THR A 941 -19.07 17.26 -26.34
N GLU A 942 -19.50 17.81 -25.20
CA GLU A 942 -19.11 19.15 -24.77
C GLU A 942 -17.61 19.28 -24.48
N LYS A 943 -16.98 18.25 -23.91
CA LYS A 943 -15.53 18.19 -23.61
C LYS A 943 -14.66 18.29 -24.88
N THR A 944 -15.17 17.88 -26.05
CA THR A 944 -14.44 18.10 -27.33
C THR A 944 -14.32 19.57 -27.75
N TYR A 945 -15.16 20.46 -27.22
CA TYR A 945 -15.23 21.87 -27.64
C TYR A 945 -14.67 22.87 -26.61
N GLN A 946 -14.26 22.43 -25.40
CA GLN A 946 -13.72 23.34 -24.38
C GLN A 946 -12.65 22.71 -23.48
N GLU A 947 -11.51 23.41 -23.35
CA GLU A 947 -10.42 23.05 -22.46
C GLU A 947 -10.76 23.38 -20.99
N GLY A 948 -10.80 22.35 -20.16
CA GLY A 948 -11.00 22.48 -18.72
C GLY A 948 -11.30 21.15 -18.05
N ARG A 949 -11.54 21.22 -16.74
CA ARG A 949 -11.92 20.07 -15.91
C ARG A 949 -13.43 19.82 -15.93
N ILE A 950 -13.78 18.59 -15.57
CA ILE A 950 -15.15 18.13 -15.34
C ILE A 950 -15.34 17.97 -13.82
N ILE A 951 -16.31 18.65 -13.22
CA ILE A 951 -16.77 18.39 -11.85
C ILE A 951 -18.03 17.51 -11.93
N ILE A 952 -18.06 16.41 -11.17
CA ILE A 952 -19.15 15.43 -11.12
C ILE A 952 -19.68 15.39 -9.68
N LEU A 953 -20.99 15.50 -9.53
CA LEU A 953 -21.64 15.77 -8.25
C LEU A 953 -22.70 14.72 -7.92
N SER A 954 -22.58 14.14 -6.72
CA SER A 954 -23.63 13.41 -6.01
C SER A 954 -23.75 13.96 -4.59
N SER A 955 -24.74 13.54 -3.81
CA SER A 955 -24.94 13.98 -2.42
C SER A 955 -23.69 13.73 -1.55
N ASP A 956 -23.06 12.59 -1.75
CA ASP A 956 -21.86 12.12 -1.05
C ASP A 956 -20.55 12.29 -1.84
N GLY A 957 -20.60 12.74 -3.10
CA GLY A 957 -19.48 12.71 -4.05
C GLY A 957 -18.96 11.32 -4.45
N ALA A 958 -19.64 10.23 -4.06
CA ALA A 958 -19.23 8.84 -4.29
C ALA A 958 -20.29 8.01 -5.06
N THR A 959 -21.45 7.69 -4.46
CA THR A 959 -22.41 6.66 -4.90
C THR A 959 -22.80 6.75 -6.38
N ARG A 960 -23.02 7.95 -6.92
CA ARG A 960 -23.35 8.13 -8.36
C ARG A 960 -22.15 8.55 -9.20
N CYS A 961 -21.20 9.25 -8.58
CA CYS A 961 -19.96 9.66 -9.20
C CYS A 961 -19.10 8.44 -9.60
N GLY A 962 -19.11 7.36 -8.81
CA GLY A 962 -18.38 6.12 -9.08
C GLY A 962 -18.78 5.48 -10.41
N PRO A 963 -20.07 5.12 -10.61
CA PRO A 963 -20.56 4.62 -11.89
C PRO A 963 -20.33 5.58 -13.07
N PHE A 964 -20.51 6.89 -12.88
CA PHE A 964 -20.19 7.88 -13.92
C PHE A 964 -18.72 7.82 -14.32
N CYS A 965 -17.80 7.86 -13.36
CA CYS A 965 -16.37 7.82 -13.63
C CYS A 965 -15.94 6.48 -14.26
N ALA A 966 -16.49 5.36 -13.77
CA ALA A 966 -16.16 4.03 -14.27
C ALA A 966 -16.60 3.83 -15.73
N VAL A 967 -17.85 4.16 -16.05
CA VAL A 967 -18.36 4.08 -17.43
C VAL A 967 -17.67 5.10 -18.34
N TYR A 968 -17.43 6.34 -17.88
CA TYR A 968 -16.72 7.35 -18.68
C TYR A 968 -15.35 6.84 -19.12
N ASN A 969 -14.56 6.30 -18.19
CA ASN A 969 -13.25 5.69 -18.45
C ASN A 969 -13.37 4.46 -19.38
N ALA A 970 -14.32 3.55 -19.12
CA ALA A 970 -14.54 2.37 -19.95
C ALA A 970 -14.84 2.72 -21.42
N LEU A 971 -15.67 3.75 -21.64
CA LEU A 971 -15.98 4.24 -22.98
C LEU A 971 -14.80 4.95 -23.66
N GLU A 972 -13.80 5.45 -22.92
CA GLU A 972 -12.53 5.93 -23.50
C GLU A 972 -11.60 4.76 -23.86
N GLN A 973 -11.51 3.73 -23.01
CA GLN A 973 -10.72 2.53 -23.27
C GLN A 973 -11.21 1.79 -24.54
N ILE A 974 -12.53 1.61 -24.66
CA ILE A 974 -13.17 0.96 -25.82
C ILE A 974 -12.87 1.71 -27.12
N THR A 975 -13.00 3.05 -27.11
CA THR A 975 -12.79 3.87 -28.31
C THR A 975 -11.31 4.05 -28.66
N THR A 976 -10.39 3.91 -27.70
CA THR A 976 -8.95 4.10 -27.90
C THR A 976 -8.22 2.80 -28.23
N ASP A 977 -8.52 1.71 -27.54
CA ASP A 977 -7.77 0.44 -27.58
C ASP A 977 -8.64 -0.79 -27.95
N GLY A 978 -9.96 -0.63 -28.13
CA GLY A 978 -10.87 -1.70 -28.60
C GLY A 978 -11.29 -2.71 -27.53
N GLU A 979 -10.95 -2.46 -26.26
CA GLU A 979 -11.18 -3.35 -25.12
C GLU A 979 -11.69 -2.61 -23.89
N VAL A 980 -12.12 -3.34 -22.86
CA VAL A 980 -12.56 -2.78 -21.58
C VAL A 980 -12.09 -3.64 -20.41
N ASP A 981 -11.59 -3.01 -19.34
CA ASP A 981 -11.27 -3.64 -18.06
C ASP A 981 -11.93 -2.85 -16.91
N LEU A 982 -13.24 -3.07 -16.72
CA LEU A 982 -14.02 -2.41 -15.66
C LEU A 982 -13.47 -2.70 -14.25
N PHE A 983 -12.84 -3.84 -14.05
CA PHE A 983 -12.26 -4.26 -12.77
C PHE A 983 -10.99 -3.46 -12.42
N THR A 984 -10.09 -3.28 -13.38
CA THR A 984 -8.90 -2.42 -13.23
C THR A 984 -9.29 -0.94 -13.09
N ILE A 985 -10.27 -0.46 -13.88
CA ILE A 985 -10.82 0.90 -13.75
C ILE A 985 -11.41 1.13 -12.35
N ALA A 986 -12.21 0.18 -11.84
CA ALA A 986 -12.80 0.27 -10.51
C ALA A 986 -11.73 0.32 -9.40
N ARG A 987 -10.63 -0.43 -9.53
CA ARG A 987 -9.49 -0.36 -8.61
C ARG A 987 -8.79 1.01 -8.68
N GLN A 988 -8.48 1.52 -9.87
CA GLN A 988 -7.85 2.85 -10.03
C GLN A 988 -8.71 3.99 -9.46
N LEU A 989 -10.03 3.88 -9.56
CA LEU A 989 -10.98 4.82 -8.95
C LEU A 989 -11.05 4.68 -7.42
N LYS A 990 -11.17 3.45 -6.88
CA LYS A 990 -11.18 3.19 -5.42
C LYS A 990 -9.89 3.63 -4.71
N VAL A 991 -8.74 3.69 -5.40
CA VAL A 991 -7.49 4.26 -4.84
C VAL A 991 -7.64 5.75 -4.51
N ARG A 992 -8.45 6.52 -5.26
CA ARG A 992 -8.67 7.96 -5.03
C ARG A 992 -9.93 8.30 -4.22
N ARG A 993 -10.96 7.45 -4.25
CA ARG A 993 -12.15 7.54 -3.36
C ARG A 993 -12.66 6.13 -3.04
N PRO A 994 -12.37 5.56 -1.85
CA PRO A 994 -12.70 4.17 -1.52
C PRO A 994 -14.19 3.83 -1.63
N GLU A 995 -15.06 4.83 -1.42
CA GLU A 995 -16.51 4.70 -1.42
C GLU A 995 -17.13 4.62 -2.83
N PHE A 996 -16.37 4.80 -3.91
CA PHE A 996 -16.85 4.50 -5.27
C PHE A 996 -17.13 3.02 -5.46
N LEU A 997 -18.25 2.67 -6.10
CA LEU A 997 -18.59 1.28 -6.41
C LEU A 997 -18.62 0.43 -5.13
N SER A 998 -19.40 0.91 -4.15
CA SER A 998 -19.51 0.28 -2.82
C SER A 998 -20.61 -0.77 -2.72
N THR A 999 -21.55 -0.77 -3.68
CA THR A 999 -22.54 -1.82 -3.84
C THR A 999 -22.33 -2.62 -5.13
N SER A 1000 -22.76 -3.89 -5.12
CA SER A 1000 -22.80 -4.71 -6.33
C SER A 1000 -23.78 -4.18 -7.37
N ALA A 1001 -24.76 -3.35 -6.97
CA ALA A 1001 -25.70 -2.68 -7.87
C ALA A 1001 -25.02 -1.55 -8.68
N GLU A 1002 -24.18 -0.72 -8.05
CA GLU A 1002 -23.33 0.26 -8.76
C GLU A 1002 -22.39 -0.42 -9.76
N TYR A 1003 -21.82 -1.58 -9.39
CA TYR A 1003 -20.89 -2.32 -10.24
C TYR A 1003 -21.61 -2.98 -11.43
N GLN A 1004 -22.77 -3.61 -11.20
CA GLN A 1004 -23.65 -4.16 -12.25
C GLN A 1004 -24.13 -3.08 -13.23
N LEU A 1005 -24.51 -1.90 -12.73
CA LEU A 1005 -24.88 -0.73 -13.54
C LEU A 1005 -23.77 -0.32 -14.53
N CYS A 1006 -22.50 -0.41 -14.13
CA CYS A 1006 -21.38 -0.11 -15.03
C CYS A 1006 -21.34 -1.07 -16.21
N TYR A 1007 -21.47 -2.37 -15.95
CA TYR A 1007 -21.54 -3.41 -16.99
C TYR A 1007 -22.75 -3.22 -17.91
N ASP A 1008 -23.93 -2.96 -17.34
CA ASP A 1008 -25.17 -2.77 -18.11
C ASP A 1008 -25.14 -1.53 -19.01
N THR A 1009 -24.47 -0.47 -18.56
CA THR A 1009 -24.34 0.79 -19.32
C THR A 1009 -23.32 0.68 -20.45
N VAL A 1010 -22.19 -0.01 -20.21
CA VAL A 1010 -21.21 -0.32 -21.28
C VAL A 1010 -21.83 -1.26 -22.32
N ALA A 1011 -22.67 -2.21 -21.91
CA ALA A 1011 -23.40 -3.07 -22.83
C ALA A 1011 -24.44 -2.31 -23.67
N GLU A 1012 -25.20 -1.37 -23.08
CA GLU A 1012 -26.14 -0.52 -23.83
C GLU A 1012 -25.41 0.35 -24.87
N TYR A 1013 -24.23 0.88 -24.53
CA TYR A 1013 -23.38 1.61 -25.49
C TYR A 1013 -22.95 0.74 -26.66
N LEU A 1014 -22.34 -0.42 -26.39
CA LEU A 1014 -21.82 -1.31 -27.43
C LEU A 1014 -22.94 -1.90 -28.31
N LEU A 1015 -24.12 -2.15 -27.75
CA LEU A 1015 -25.31 -2.52 -28.51
C LEU A 1015 -25.71 -1.44 -29.51
N ASN A 1016 -25.81 -0.19 -29.06
CA ASN A 1016 -26.18 0.93 -29.93
C ASN A 1016 -25.11 1.21 -31.01
N ASP A 1017 -23.82 1.14 -30.68
CA ASP A 1017 -22.69 1.27 -31.63
C ASP A 1017 -22.78 0.21 -32.75
N SER A 1018 -23.11 -1.04 -32.39
CA SER A 1018 -23.25 -2.15 -33.36
C SER A 1018 -24.38 -1.96 -34.38
N VAL A 1019 -25.39 -1.13 -34.08
CA VAL A 1019 -26.48 -0.81 -35.02
C VAL A 1019 -26.05 0.23 -36.05
N TYR A 1020 -25.27 1.24 -35.65
CA TYR A 1020 -24.77 2.27 -36.57
C TYR A 1020 -23.58 1.81 -37.43
N GLY A 1021 -22.82 0.81 -36.98
CA GLY A 1021 -21.73 0.21 -37.76
C GLY A 1021 -22.15 -0.68 -38.95
N ASN A 1022 -23.46 -0.80 -39.22
CA ASN A 1022 -24.04 -1.67 -40.27
C ASN A 1022 -24.91 -0.89 -41.29
N CYS A 1023 -24.71 0.43 -41.43
CA CYS A 1023 -25.42 1.32 -42.36
C CYS A 1023 -24.47 1.97 -43.38
#